data_AF-A0A8T3YQB4-F1
#
_entry.id   AF-A0A8T3YQB4-F1
#
_cell.length_a   1.000
_cell.length_b   1.000
_cell.length_c   1.000
_cell.angle_alpha   90.00
_cell.angle_beta   90.00
_cell.angle_gamma   90.00
#
_symmetry.space_group_name_H-M   'P 1'
#
loop_
_entity.id
_entity.type
_entity.pdbx_description
1 polymer ?
#
loop_
_entity_poly.entity_id
_entity_poly.type
_entity_poly.pdbx_seq_one_letter_code
_entity_poly.pdbx_strand_id
1 'polypeptide(L)'
;MTVITSLRLKNFKSFRKAEISFAPGFTAIAGANASGKCVTGDTMVMLPSGKAAEIGKLVAERMNVASRKQFLEDGVIGFNDDDDFKVLSLNPETLKIGERKVAAVVQRLCPERLLKIRTVRGREITTTDYHPFFSVNQNGIYSLEAKDLKEGKHIATPHMTVNLEAMSGGTGKHAQKQKMLVRQADSDVFWDTIESIEEVKDKPKYVYDLSIDYTHNFVANGIFVHNSNILDALLFAMGITSLRLLRASKLIDLVNHDASEGYAKVELKLKDAGGRELEITRMIDRQGKSIYKLDGKRKTLNEIQALLLEIGVNPNGHNIVVQGDITRIIEMNAKQRREIIEEVAGLQEFQEKKEEALKKLEKVEQKVKDAHLVLNEREAYLQQLEKEREAALRCIALQDEAKRSKATIISEEMKTIRRELEAAQGSMERIRKGIEDKRAERNRLQDEERELEAKAGEATQRLIEAGEKTYSSFGRELEQRRGALALVNERLGARKDALGAKKEAAAELESGMKGQERLLAQKLEQLKEAESAMEKASEQLSEVSRHIDAKGPHHEERKRGMRQAESSHSALLKEVSGLKERLHEAAMQRHGLERDMKAAEHAMKDLSAEKEMLEEKLLRKKETERRLKALEARGLKERLEANEKGLERATSEMNQARGRLQSTEESAEALSRAKAECPVCEKPLEAGKKDRIAGKKAREMAGLKERIAALEQSCEAMLAERKRLQAEEKELSEALHSLKAFHEAGESLQKVNERIALHRETLASKRHEQLAKEEAALSAKVRELEKSLAAAEQALKEMRESEAESGMGSLLSKLQELNERKAERQNACTRLSAEIESLEARVSEAADEIRGCEEEVSAAEKAIEGMESERAASESAVRDAEAELEKASKANRLLEEEKDRLTRKISAISEKREQLSAAIESREKEMNELNLEQSRNEVRIVDLEEEYKEFSAVEPFKEFQLNELKKRIPAIEKEIEGLGAINMKSMENFDSFRKEVDDVREKAVKLDEERKAVVEMIDKIEVRKLNVFMDCFRHIAAKFSDLYYKFFEGEGQLDLSDKLNPLEGGLLIQAKYKEDTLKSIDAMSGGEKSLTALAFLFAIQSFHPAPFYIFDEVDAALDKDNSVKVGRMIKEQSGKSQFISISHNDSVINQADQIIGVALNRQKSSVIGLRLKRGHAAEEAAAQEAGAEGGEEGHGSEGPEQGASE
;
A
#
# COMPACT_ATOMS: atom_id res chain seq x y z
N MET A 1 -53.05 -32.97 62.49
CA MET A 1 -52.22 -32.63 61.33
C MET A 1 -53.07 -31.89 60.32
N THR A 2 -52.57 -30.76 59.79
CA THR A 2 -53.28 -29.92 58.80
C THR A 2 -52.93 -30.38 57.38
N VAL A 3 -53.93 -30.54 56.51
CA VAL A 3 -53.75 -31.08 55.13
C VAL A 3 -54.50 -30.29 54.07
N ILE A 4 -53.94 -30.24 52.85
CA ILE A 4 -54.61 -29.79 51.63
C ILE A 4 -55.51 -30.93 51.11
N THR A 5 -56.77 -30.62 50.79
CA THR A 5 -57.77 -31.62 50.34
C THR A 5 -58.23 -31.41 48.91
N SER A 6 -58.39 -30.16 48.44
CA SER A 6 -58.65 -29.86 47.02
C SER A 6 -58.24 -28.45 46.60
N LEU A 7 -58.05 -28.29 45.29
CA LEU A 7 -57.77 -27.04 44.59
C LEU A 7 -58.71 -26.91 43.37
N ARG A 8 -59.55 -25.87 43.34
CA ARG A 8 -60.35 -25.51 42.16
C ARG A 8 -59.75 -24.30 41.46
N LEU A 9 -59.62 -24.39 40.14
CA LEU A 9 -59.11 -23.33 39.27
C LEU A 9 -60.19 -22.91 38.27
N LYS A 10 -60.37 -21.61 38.08
CA LYS A 10 -61.17 -21.04 36.99
C LYS A 10 -60.41 -19.85 36.38
N ASN A 11 -60.25 -19.89 35.06
CA ASN A 11 -59.56 -18.88 34.24
C ASN A 11 -58.16 -18.49 34.75
N PHE A 12 -57.36 -19.43 35.29
CA PHE A 12 -56.04 -19.16 35.87
C PHE A 12 -54.92 -19.61 34.93
N LYS A 13 -54.06 -18.70 34.47
CA LYS A 13 -53.04 -18.92 33.42
C LYS A 13 -53.60 -19.74 32.24
N SER A 14 -53.09 -20.96 32.00
CA SER A 14 -53.51 -21.87 30.93
C SER A 14 -54.73 -22.75 31.26
N PHE A 15 -55.28 -22.65 32.48
CA PHE A 15 -56.43 -23.42 32.96
C PHE A 15 -57.74 -22.62 32.91
N ARG A 16 -58.60 -22.90 31.92
CA ARG A 16 -59.93 -22.26 31.81
C ARG A 16 -60.90 -22.73 32.92
N LYS A 17 -60.91 -24.03 33.23
CA LYS A 17 -61.46 -24.60 34.48
C LYS A 17 -60.77 -25.93 34.78
N ALA A 18 -60.35 -26.14 36.02
CA ALA A 18 -59.86 -27.42 36.52
C ALA A 18 -60.25 -27.62 38.00
N GLU A 19 -60.31 -28.87 38.44
CA GLU A 19 -60.56 -29.25 39.83
C GLU A 19 -59.65 -30.44 40.16
N ILE A 20 -58.91 -30.32 41.25
CA ILE A 20 -57.83 -31.23 41.65
C ILE A 20 -58.08 -31.63 43.10
N SER A 21 -58.18 -32.92 43.37
CA SER A 21 -58.26 -33.46 44.74
C SER A 21 -56.90 -34.00 45.18
N PHE A 22 -56.57 -33.83 46.45
CA PHE A 22 -55.31 -34.29 47.05
C PHE A 22 -55.60 -35.30 48.17
N ALA A 23 -54.90 -36.42 48.16
CA ALA A 23 -54.91 -37.38 49.27
C ALA A 23 -53.96 -36.94 50.39
N PRO A 24 -54.23 -37.32 51.65
CA PRO A 24 -53.19 -37.37 52.68
C PRO A 24 -52.14 -38.44 52.27
N GLY A 25 -50.87 -38.19 52.57
CA GLY A 25 -49.73 -38.96 52.06
C GLY A 25 -48.94 -38.17 51.00
N PHE A 26 -48.54 -38.83 49.92
CA PHE A 26 -47.61 -38.30 48.90
C PHE A 26 -48.21 -38.22 47.47
N THR A 27 -48.01 -37.09 46.74
CA THR A 27 -48.60 -36.76 45.41
C THR A 27 -47.58 -36.14 44.41
N ALA A 28 -47.76 -36.23 43.06
CA ALA A 28 -46.80 -35.79 42.01
C ALA A 28 -47.34 -34.98 40.75
N ILE A 29 -46.59 -33.99 40.17
CA ILE A 29 -46.86 -33.08 38.97
C ILE A 29 -45.56 -32.66 38.14
N ALA A 30 -45.46 -31.58 37.28
CA ALA A 30 -44.23 -31.15 36.45
C ALA A 30 -43.97 -29.58 36.20
N GLY A 31 -42.82 -29.10 35.60
CA GLY A 31 -42.39 -27.65 35.39
C GLY A 31 -41.35 -27.25 34.23
N ALA A 32 -40.58 -26.10 34.30
CA ALA A 32 -39.34 -25.61 33.52
C ALA A 32 -39.15 -24.03 33.19
N ASN A 33 -37.92 -23.44 32.95
CA ASN A 33 -37.61 -22.00 32.49
C ASN A 33 -36.10 -21.60 32.05
N ALA A 34 -35.78 -20.44 31.35
CA ALA A 34 -34.37 -19.90 31.00
C ALA A 34 -34.19 -18.39 30.43
N SER A 35 -32.98 -17.71 30.43
CA SER A 35 -32.71 -16.28 29.91
C SER A 35 -31.24 -15.78 29.58
N GLY A 36 -30.99 -14.90 28.55
CA GLY A 36 -29.74 -14.07 28.32
C GLY A 36 -29.05 -14.09 26.90
N LYS A 37 -29.32 -13.16 25.95
CA LYS A 37 -29.20 -13.43 24.45
C LYS A 37 -28.96 -12.16 23.56
N CYS A 38 -27.86 -12.00 22.77
CA CYS A 38 -27.65 -10.88 21.79
C CYS A 38 -26.81 -11.27 20.53
N VAL A 39 -26.74 -10.41 19.48
CA VAL A 39 -26.07 -10.62 18.14
C VAL A 39 -25.33 -9.38 17.59
N THR A 40 -24.49 -9.48 16.54
CA THR A 40 -23.73 -8.32 15.99
C THR A 40 -24.51 -7.43 14.99
N GLY A 41 -24.07 -6.17 14.83
CA GLY A 41 -24.77 -5.14 14.04
C GLY A 41 -24.88 -5.38 12.52
N ASP A 42 -24.03 -6.22 11.94
CA ASP A 42 -24.06 -6.68 10.55
C ASP A 42 -25.07 -7.82 10.32
N THR A 43 -25.64 -8.40 11.38
CA THR A 43 -26.69 -9.43 11.30
C THR A 43 -27.93 -8.89 10.57
N MET A 44 -28.40 -9.60 9.54
CA MET A 44 -29.57 -9.23 8.74
C MET A 44 -30.86 -9.75 9.39
N VAL A 45 -31.80 -8.84 9.65
CA VAL A 45 -33.14 -9.16 10.16
C VAL A 45 -34.15 -9.12 9.01
N MET A 46 -35.02 -10.12 8.98
CA MET A 46 -36.07 -10.27 7.97
C MET A 46 -37.31 -9.44 8.33
N LEU A 47 -37.64 -8.47 7.48
CA LEU A 47 -38.84 -7.63 7.63
C LEU A 47 -40.06 -8.27 6.93
N PRO A 48 -41.29 -7.96 7.36
CA PRO A 48 -42.52 -8.43 6.73
C PRO A 48 -42.63 -8.16 5.22
N SER A 49 -41.97 -7.12 4.72
CA SER A 49 -41.93 -6.73 3.31
C SER A 49 -41.06 -7.65 2.41
N GLY A 50 -40.57 -8.77 2.93
CA GLY A 50 -39.70 -9.69 2.19
C GLY A 50 -38.28 -9.16 1.94
N LYS A 51 -37.92 -8.01 2.54
CA LYS A 51 -36.58 -7.43 2.49
C LYS A 51 -35.85 -7.68 3.81
N ALA A 52 -34.56 -7.98 3.72
CA ALA A 52 -33.68 -8.07 4.88
C ALA A 52 -32.90 -6.74 5.05
N ALA A 53 -32.62 -6.36 6.30
CA ALA A 53 -31.83 -5.17 6.63
C ALA A 53 -30.97 -5.41 7.88
N GLU A 54 -29.81 -4.76 7.94
CA GLU A 54 -28.83 -4.90 9.03
C GLU A 54 -29.41 -4.45 10.37
N ILE A 55 -29.28 -5.28 11.41
CA ILE A 55 -29.81 -4.99 12.76
C ILE A 55 -29.17 -3.74 13.36
N GLY A 56 -27.89 -3.47 13.09
CA GLY A 56 -27.21 -2.26 13.54
C GLY A 56 -27.78 -1.00 12.90
N LYS A 57 -28.16 -1.04 11.62
CA LYS A 57 -28.84 0.07 10.93
C LYS A 57 -30.29 0.19 11.38
N LEU A 58 -31.04 -0.91 11.42
CA LEU A 58 -32.42 -0.93 11.93
C LEU A 58 -32.51 -0.42 13.36
N VAL A 59 -31.64 -0.87 14.26
CA VAL A 59 -31.59 -0.37 15.64
C VAL A 59 -31.13 1.08 15.65
N ALA A 60 -30.12 1.52 14.89
CA ALA A 60 -29.75 2.93 14.86
C ALA A 60 -30.89 3.85 14.35
N GLU A 61 -31.61 3.45 13.30
CA GLU A 61 -32.79 4.16 12.77
C GLU A 61 -33.93 4.18 13.79
N ARG A 62 -34.33 3.01 14.31
CA ARG A 62 -35.44 2.87 15.26
C ARG A 62 -35.13 3.47 16.63
N MET A 63 -33.87 3.47 17.04
CA MET A 63 -33.35 4.20 18.21
C MET A 63 -33.43 5.71 17.96
N ASN A 64 -33.21 6.23 16.75
CA ASN A 64 -33.39 7.66 16.47
C ASN A 64 -34.86 8.12 16.55
N VAL A 65 -35.84 7.22 16.42
CA VAL A 65 -37.28 7.49 16.59
C VAL A 65 -37.91 6.81 17.82
N ALA A 66 -37.13 6.22 18.71
CA ALA A 66 -37.63 5.53 19.91
C ALA A 66 -38.30 6.50 20.88
N SER A 67 -39.49 6.16 21.40
CA SER A 67 -40.28 7.07 22.25
C SER A 67 -39.70 7.23 23.67
N ARG A 68 -38.95 6.23 24.16
CA ARG A 68 -38.02 6.40 25.29
C ARG A 68 -36.70 5.65 25.06
N LYS A 69 -35.62 6.15 25.67
CA LYS A 69 -34.33 5.45 25.76
C LYS A 69 -33.95 5.23 27.22
N GLN A 70 -33.55 4.02 27.54
CA GLN A 70 -32.92 3.66 28.81
C GLN A 70 -31.44 3.38 28.53
N PHE A 71 -30.56 4.15 29.17
CA PHE A 71 -29.13 3.89 29.12
C PHE A 71 -28.77 2.88 30.21
N LEU A 72 -27.86 1.96 29.89
CA LEU A 72 -27.28 0.95 30.77
C LEU A 72 -25.77 1.23 30.83
N GLU A 73 -25.08 0.73 31.86
CA GLU A 73 -23.61 0.80 31.94
C GLU A 73 -22.95 0.17 30.71
N ASP A 74 -23.55 -0.89 30.18
CA ASP A 74 -23.11 -1.59 29.00
C ASP A 74 -23.90 -1.23 27.72
N GLY A 75 -24.78 -0.23 27.67
CA GLY A 75 -25.61 -0.04 26.46
C GLY A 75 -26.74 0.99 26.48
N VAL A 76 -27.67 0.83 25.53
CA VAL A 76 -28.89 1.61 25.38
C VAL A 76 -30.03 0.71 24.89
N ILE A 77 -31.17 0.73 25.58
CA ILE A 77 -32.44 0.15 25.12
C ILE A 77 -33.35 1.28 24.65
N GLY A 78 -33.72 1.26 23.38
CA GLY A 78 -34.80 2.08 22.84
C GLY A 78 -36.11 1.29 22.95
N PHE A 79 -37.12 1.86 23.60
CA PHE A 79 -38.46 1.29 23.56
C PHE A 79 -39.27 2.03 22.51
N ASN A 80 -39.95 1.26 21.67
CA ASN A 80 -40.66 1.74 20.49
C ASN A 80 -42.17 1.50 20.67
N ASP A 81 -42.68 1.85 21.86
CA ASP A 81 -44.04 1.56 22.33
C ASP A 81 -45.10 2.05 21.33
N ASP A 82 -44.88 3.20 20.68
CA ASP A 82 -45.82 3.89 19.79
C ASP A 82 -45.62 3.57 18.28
N ASP A 83 -44.59 2.80 17.93
CA ASP A 83 -44.20 2.48 16.54
C ASP A 83 -44.69 1.08 16.16
N ASP A 84 -45.39 0.91 15.04
CA ASP A 84 -45.92 -0.40 14.60
C ASP A 84 -44.87 -1.25 13.84
N PHE A 85 -43.59 -1.09 14.22
CA PHE A 85 -42.48 -1.80 13.61
C PHE A 85 -42.52 -3.29 13.94
N LYS A 86 -42.65 -4.10 12.89
CA LYS A 86 -42.75 -5.56 12.97
C LYS A 86 -41.55 -6.22 12.31
N VAL A 87 -41.13 -7.34 12.89
CA VAL A 87 -40.17 -8.28 12.31
C VAL A 87 -40.82 -9.66 12.21
N LEU A 88 -40.19 -10.56 11.48
CA LEU A 88 -40.63 -11.95 11.43
C LEU A 88 -40.16 -12.73 12.67
N SER A 89 -41.01 -13.61 13.18
CA SER A 89 -40.81 -14.42 14.39
C SER A 89 -41.48 -15.80 14.25
N LEU A 90 -40.97 -16.82 14.94
CA LEU A 90 -41.56 -18.16 14.94
C LEU A 90 -42.56 -18.29 16.09
N ASN A 91 -43.75 -18.81 15.79
CA ASN A 91 -44.54 -19.45 16.84
C ASN A 91 -44.04 -20.91 17.00
N PRO A 92 -43.39 -21.27 18.13
CA PRO A 92 -42.90 -22.64 18.35
C PRO A 92 -44.01 -23.70 18.38
N GLU A 93 -45.28 -23.32 18.60
CA GLU A 93 -46.41 -24.25 18.54
C GLU A 93 -46.79 -24.67 17.11
N THR A 94 -46.64 -23.76 16.14
CA THR A 94 -47.03 -24.00 14.74
C THR A 94 -45.85 -24.30 13.82
N LEU A 95 -44.63 -23.93 14.23
CA LEU A 95 -43.43 -23.92 13.41
C LEU A 95 -43.61 -23.14 12.09
N LYS A 96 -44.42 -22.08 12.14
CA LYS A 96 -44.62 -21.12 11.06
C LYS A 96 -44.18 -19.72 11.48
N ILE A 97 -43.61 -19.00 10.52
CA ILE A 97 -43.06 -17.66 10.67
C ILE A 97 -44.19 -16.65 10.45
N GLY A 98 -44.27 -15.63 11.31
CA GLY A 98 -45.28 -14.58 11.21
C GLY A 98 -44.80 -13.26 11.79
N GLU A 99 -45.52 -12.19 11.45
CA GLU A 99 -45.20 -10.85 11.92
C GLU A 99 -45.44 -10.70 13.42
N ARG A 100 -44.47 -10.11 14.13
CA ARG A 100 -44.60 -9.71 15.53
C ARG A 100 -44.00 -8.32 15.73
N LYS A 101 -44.65 -7.51 16.57
CA LYS A 101 -44.18 -6.17 16.93
C LYS A 101 -42.91 -6.27 17.78
N VAL A 102 -41.93 -5.41 17.48
CA VAL A 102 -40.77 -5.15 18.33
C VAL A 102 -41.21 -4.20 19.45
N ALA A 103 -41.12 -4.66 20.70
CA ALA A 103 -41.42 -3.83 21.87
C ALA A 103 -40.21 -2.95 22.24
N ALA A 104 -38.98 -3.49 22.11
CA ALA A 104 -37.75 -2.73 22.33
C ALA A 104 -36.61 -3.17 21.41
N VAL A 105 -35.80 -2.19 21.01
CA VAL A 105 -34.52 -2.35 20.33
C VAL A 105 -33.37 -2.19 21.33
N VAL A 106 -32.44 -3.13 21.35
CA VAL A 106 -31.30 -3.14 22.27
C VAL A 106 -30.01 -2.89 21.50
N GLN A 107 -29.15 -2.04 22.05
CA GLN A 107 -27.74 -1.90 21.69
C GLN A 107 -26.91 -2.06 22.97
N ARG A 108 -25.87 -2.88 22.97
CA ARG A 108 -24.92 -3.06 24.09
C ARG A 108 -23.49 -3.02 23.58
N LEU A 109 -22.53 -2.70 24.44
CA LEU A 109 -21.09 -2.87 24.17
C LEU A 109 -20.82 -4.35 23.87
N CYS A 110 -19.87 -4.62 23.00
CA CYS A 110 -19.46 -5.99 22.74
C CYS A 110 -18.83 -6.60 24.00
N PRO A 111 -19.34 -7.75 24.50
CA PRO A 111 -18.69 -8.47 25.60
C PRO A 111 -17.34 -9.03 25.15
N GLU A 112 -16.51 -9.48 26.10
CA GLU A 112 -15.17 -9.98 25.78
C GLU A 112 -15.15 -11.18 24.83
N ARG A 113 -16.26 -11.91 24.67
CA ARG A 113 -16.35 -13.09 23.80
C ARG A 113 -17.55 -13.01 22.85
N LEU A 114 -17.29 -13.25 21.56
CA LEU A 114 -18.31 -13.45 20.54
C LEU A 114 -17.98 -14.68 19.68
N LEU A 115 -19.01 -15.47 19.39
CA LEU A 115 -18.93 -16.68 18.58
C LEU A 115 -19.59 -16.42 17.22
N LYS A 116 -18.83 -16.61 16.14
CA LYS A 116 -19.29 -16.58 14.76
C LYS A 116 -19.61 -18.00 14.33
N ILE A 117 -20.90 -18.30 14.24
CA ILE A 117 -21.43 -19.61 13.88
C ILE A 117 -21.74 -19.58 12.38
N ARG A 118 -21.12 -20.47 11.62
CA ARG A 118 -21.41 -20.68 10.20
C ARG A 118 -22.13 -22.01 10.00
N THR A 119 -23.05 -22.07 9.04
CA THR A 119 -23.71 -23.30 8.60
C THR A 119 -23.18 -23.77 7.25
N VAL A 120 -23.29 -25.08 6.99
CA VAL A 120 -22.82 -25.76 5.76
C VAL A 120 -23.51 -25.22 4.49
N ARG A 121 -24.65 -24.50 4.63
CA ARG A 121 -25.34 -23.84 3.50
C ARG A 121 -25.00 -22.35 3.39
N GLY A 122 -23.87 -21.93 3.97
CA GLY A 122 -23.31 -20.60 3.82
C GLY A 122 -24.01 -19.50 4.62
N ARG A 123 -24.81 -19.86 5.63
CA ARG A 123 -25.41 -18.87 6.55
C ARG A 123 -24.47 -18.64 7.72
N GLU A 124 -24.40 -17.42 8.21
CA GLU A 124 -23.43 -17.04 9.24
C GLU A 124 -24.06 -16.06 10.21
N ILE A 125 -23.80 -16.19 11.51
CA ILE A 125 -24.28 -15.25 12.54
C ILE A 125 -23.24 -15.11 13.64
N THR A 126 -22.98 -13.88 14.07
CA THR A 126 -22.09 -13.62 15.22
C THR A 126 -22.93 -13.27 16.44
N THR A 127 -22.69 -13.99 17.54
CA THR A 127 -23.59 -14.01 18.71
C THR A 127 -22.83 -14.02 20.04
N THR A 128 -23.54 -13.68 21.12
CA THR A 128 -23.09 -13.92 22.49
C THR A 128 -23.18 -15.40 22.86
N ASP A 129 -22.25 -15.88 23.67
CA ASP A 129 -22.09 -17.27 24.09
C ASP A 129 -23.30 -17.89 24.84
N TYR A 130 -24.12 -17.09 25.53
CA TYR A 130 -25.36 -17.57 26.17
C TYR A 130 -26.61 -17.53 25.26
N HIS A 131 -26.48 -17.11 23.99
CA HIS A 131 -27.61 -17.03 23.06
C HIS A 131 -28.10 -18.44 22.65
N PRO A 132 -29.35 -18.84 22.95
CA PRO A 132 -29.85 -20.15 22.60
C PRO A 132 -30.48 -20.19 21.21
N PHE A 133 -30.32 -21.32 20.58
CA PHE A 133 -30.87 -21.65 19.29
C PHE A 133 -31.76 -22.88 19.42
N PHE A 134 -32.89 -22.92 18.71
CA PHE A 134 -33.60 -24.19 18.56
C PHE A 134 -32.76 -25.18 17.77
N SER A 135 -32.64 -26.40 18.30
CA SER A 135 -32.05 -27.58 17.68
C SER A 135 -33.10 -28.68 17.58
N VAL A 136 -32.88 -29.68 16.72
CA VAL A 136 -33.77 -30.84 16.56
C VAL A 136 -33.02 -32.13 16.85
N ASN A 137 -33.71 -33.08 17.50
CA ASN A 137 -33.27 -34.46 17.65
C ASN A 137 -34.46 -35.41 17.39
N GLN A 138 -34.28 -36.72 17.60
CA GLN A 138 -35.31 -37.72 17.30
C GLN A 138 -36.59 -37.57 18.15
N ASN A 139 -36.52 -36.87 19.29
CA ASN A 139 -37.65 -36.64 20.19
C ASN A 139 -38.37 -35.30 19.92
N GLY A 140 -37.82 -34.43 19.08
CA GLY A 140 -38.43 -33.14 18.70
C GLY A 140 -37.47 -31.96 18.75
N ILE A 141 -38.04 -30.77 18.97
CA ILE A 141 -37.34 -29.49 18.98
C ILE A 141 -37.06 -29.08 20.43
N TYR A 142 -35.84 -28.61 20.68
CA TYR A 142 -35.35 -28.19 22.01
C TYR A 142 -34.44 -26.96 21.85
N SER A 143 -34.11 -26.27 22.94
CA SER A 143 -33.27 -25.06 22.92
C SER A 143 -31.85 -25.37 23.43
N LEU A 144 -30.83 -24.70 22.87
CA LEU A 144 -29.41 -25.03 23.07
C LEU A 144 -28.52 -23.77 22.95
N GLU A 145 -27.73 -23.42 23.97
CA GLU A 145 -26.92 -22.18 24.03
C GLU A 145 -25.69 -22.19 23.10
N ALA A 146 -25.26 -21.00 22.64
CA ALA A 146 -24.22 -20.83 21.63
C ALA A 146 -22.86 -21.45 22.06
N LYS A 147 -22.51 -21.34 23.34
CA LYS A 147 -21.33 -21.96 23.97
C LYS A 147 -21.33 -23.49 23.92
N ASP A 148 -22.52 -24.10 23.86
CA ASP A 148 -22.75 -25.55 23.90
C ASP A 148 -23.00 -26.13 22.49
N LEU A 149 -23.11 -25.27 21.48
CA LEU A 149 -23.09 -25.67 20.08
C LEU A 149 -21.72 -26.26 19.71
N LYS A 150 -21.75 -27.19 18.76
CA LYS A 150 -20.58 -27.84 18.17
C LYS A 150 -20.80 -28.05 16.69
N GLU A 151 -19.72 -28.09 15.94
CA GLU A 151 -19.70 -28.42 14.51
C GLU A 151 -20.41 -29.76 14.28
N GLY A 152 -21.20 -29.86 13.20
CA GLY A 152 -22.07 -31.01 12.92
C GLY A 152 -23.42 -31.04 13.67
N LYS A 153 -23.72 -30.11 14.59
CA LYS A 153 -25.07 -29.98 15.18
C LYS A 153 -26.03 -29.27 14.22
N HIS A 154 -27.32 -29.59 14.30
CA HIS A 154 -28.38 -28.91 13.54
C HIS A 154 -29.07 -27.81 14.34
N ILE A 155 -29.36 -26.68 13.70
CA ILE A 155 -30.10 -25.52 14.24
C ILE A 155 -31.26 -25.11 13.32
N ALA A 156 -32.31 -24.52 13.89
CA ALA A 156 -33.52 -24.09 13.17
C ALA A 156 -33.23 -22.92 12.23
N THR A 157 -33.64 -22.96 10.97
CA THR A 157 -33.43 -21.85 10.02
C THR A 157 -34.56 -21.68 9.00
N PRO A 158 -34.85 -20.47 8.48
CA PRO A 158 -35.96 -20.22 7.56
C PRO A 158 -35.72 -20.81 6.17
N HIS A 159 -36.74 -21.43 5.58
CA HIS A 159 -36.65 -22.19 4.35
C HIS A 159 -36.87 -21.31 3.09
N MET A 160 -35.84 -20.58 2.62
CA MET A 160 -35.94 -19.77 1.39
C MET A 160 -34.74 -19.90 0.44
N THR A 161 -35.06 -20.17 -0.82
CA THR A 161 -34.32 -19.79 -2.04
C THR A 161 -35.38 -19.50 -3.12
N VAL A 162 -35.09 -18.60 -4.05
CA VAL A 162 -36.06 -18.15 -5.08
C VAL A 162 -36.27 -19.23 -6.16
N ASN A 163 -37.52 -19.37 -6.62
CA ASN A 163 -38.03 -20.12 -7.79
C ASN A 163 -37.28 -21.37 -8.27
N LEU A 164 -37.98 -22.51 -8.21
CA LEU A 164 -38.07 -23.45 -9.34
C LEU A 164 -39.44 -24.16 -9.30
N GLU A 165 -39.86 -24.72 -10.44
CA GLU A 165 -41.27 -25.02 -10.72
C GLU A 165 -41.70 -26.48 -10.43
N ALA A 166 -43.03 -26.64 -10.37
CA ALA A 166 -43.79 -27.77 -10.90
C ALA A 166 -43.93 -29.10 -10.12
N MET A 167 -45.06 -29.75 -10.44
CA MET A 167 -45.45 -31.15 -10.23
C MET A 167 -45.75 -31.66 -8.81
N SER A 168 -47.03 -31.51 -8.46
CA SER A 168 -47.77 -32.38 -7.56
C SER A 168 -47.80 -33.85 -8.00
N GLY A 169 -47.84 -34.79 -7.05
CA GLY A 169 -48.19 -36.19 -7.32
C GLY A 169 -47.84 -37.17 -6.19
N GLY A 170 -48.63 -38.25 -6.08
CA GLY A 170 -48.31 -39.42 -5.24
C GLY A 170 -49.14 -39.59 -3.97
N THR A 171 -49.92 -40.67 -3.91
CA THR A 171 -50.70 -41.09 -2.73
C THR A 171 -50.07 -42.31 -2.05
N GLY A 172 -50.34 -42.49 -0.75
CA GLY A 172 -50.38 -43.82 -0.13
C GLY A 172 -49.19 -44.24 0.75
N LYS A 173 -49.47 -44.27 2.07
CA LYS A 173 -48.92 -45.22 3.08
C LYS A 173 -47.45 -45.65 2.93
N HIS A 174 -46.49 -44.90 3.51
CA HIS A 174 -45.28 -45.54 4.07
C HIS A 174 -44.71 -44.86 5.33
N ALA A 175 -44.61 -45.66 6.40
CA ALA A 175 -43.78 -45.49 7.60
C ALA A 175 -43.98 -44.26 8.51
N GLN A 176 -43.80 -44.45 9.82
CA GLN A 176 -43.78 -43.36 10.82
C GLN A 176 -42.66 -42.32 10.61
N LYS A 177 -41.64 -42.60 9.77
CA LYS A 177 -40.68 -41.59 9.30
C LYS A 177 -41.36 -40.41 8.58
N GLN A 178 -42.50 -40.64 7.90
CA GLN A 178 -43.23 -39.54 7.26
C GLN A 178 -43.86 -38.55 8.24
N LYS A 179 -44.11 -38.87 9.52
CA LYS A 179 -44.60 -37.87 10.48
C LYS A 179 -43.54 -36.86 10.94
N MET A 180 -42.26 -37.18 10.74
CA MET A 180 -41.15 -36.22 10.91
C MET A 180 -40.96 -35.41 9.62
N LEU A 181 -40.89 -36.09 8.46
CA LEU A 181 -40.70 -35.44 7.15
C LEU A 181 -41.88 -34.52 6.73
N VAL A 182 -43.14 -34.90 6.97
CA VAL A 182 -44.30 -34.05 6.66
C VAL A 182 -44.36 -32.82 7.58
N ARG A 183 -43.80 -32.90 8.80
CA ARG A 183 -43.58 -31.72 9.66
C ARG A 183 -42.37 -30.88 9.26
N GLN A 184 -41.46 -31.40 8.43
CA GLN A 184 -40.39 -30.62 7.78
C GLN A 184 -40.79 -30.08 6.40
N ALA A 185 -41.92 -30.53 5.82
CA ALA A 185 -42.40 -30.12 4.50
C ALA A 185 -43.51 -29.05 4.51
N ASP A 186 -44.18 -28.84 5.64
CA ASP A 186 -45.20 -27.78 5.85
C ASP A 186 -44.85 -26.89 7.07
N SER A 187 -43.55 -26.79 7.37
CA SER A 187 -42.98 -25.84 8.33
C SER A 187 -42.03 -24.92 7.58
N ASP A 188 -41.99 -23.65 7.98
CA ASP A 188 -41.12 -22.65 7.36
C ASP A 188 -39.65 -22.81 7.83
N VAL A 189 -39.33 -23.88 8.56
CA VAL A 189 -38.07 -24.11 9.28
C VAL A 189 -37.30 -25.34 8.75
N PHE A 190 -36.22 -25.08 8.01
CA PHE A 190 -35.15 -26.00 7.65
C PHE A 190 -34.14 -26.19 8.79
N TRP A 191 -33.63 -27.41 9.00
CA TRP A 191 -32.67 -27.71 10.04
C TRP A 191 -31.26 -27.74 9.47
N ASP A 192 -30.54 -26.63 9.60
CA ASP A 192 -29.24 -26.45 8.98
C ASP A 192 -28.09 -26.89 9.89
N THR A 193 -27.00 -27.36 9.30
CA THR A 193 -25.88 -27.96 10.04
C THR A 193 -24.79 -26.94 10.27
N ILE A 194 -24.27 -26.84 11.49
CA ILE A 194 -23.12 -25.97 11.81
C ILE A 194 -21.88 -26.53 11.14
N GLU A 195 -21.20 -25.69 10.37
CA GLU A 195 -19.93 -25.95 9.69
C GLU A 195 -18.76 -25.60 10.59
N SER A 196 -18.75 -24.37 11.15
CA SER A 196 -17.69 -23.87 12.02
C SER A 196 -18.21 -22.93 13.10
N ILE A 197 -17.47 -22.84 14.22
CA ILE A 197 -17.71 -21.89 15.31
C ILE A 197 -16.40 -21.16 15.65
N GLU A 198 -16.23 -19.96 15.13
CA GLU A 198 -15.00 -19.17 15.29
C GLU A 198 -15.16 -18.08 16.37
N GLU A 199 -14.11 -17.81 17.15
CA GLU A 199 -14.10 -16.69 18.10
C GLU A 199 -13.60 -15.41 17.42
N VAL A 200 -14.43 -14.35 17.44
CA VAL A 200 -14.17 -13.13 16.69
C VAL A 200 -13.08 -12.29 17.36
N LYS A 201 -11.94 -12.15 16.68
CA LYS A 201 -10.77 -11.41 17.17
C LYS A 201 -10.91 -9.90 17.03
N ASP A 202 -11.43 -9.42 15.91
CA ASP A 202 -11.63 -7.99 15.63
C ASP A 202 -13.10 -7.64 15.93
N LYS A 203 -13.32 -7.02 17.09
CA LYS A 203 -14.64 -6.98 17.75
C LYS A 203 -15.38 -5.67 17.42
N PRO A 204 -16.64 -5.72 16.93
CA PRO A 204 -17.41 -4.50 16.69
C PRO A 204 -17.66 -3.79 18.02
N LYS A 205 -17.73 -2.46 18.01
CA LYS A 205 -17.93 -1.67 19.25
C LYS A 205 -19.23 -2.03 20.00
N TYR A 206 -20.24 -2.52 19.29
CA TYR A 206 -21.56 -2.83 19.85
C TYR A 206 -22.19 -4.11 19.28
N VAL A 207 -23.01 -4.76 20.09
CA VAL A 207 -23.96 -5.85 19.78
C VAL A 207 -25.39 -5.39 20.03
N TYR A 208 -26.37 -6.16 19.58
CA TYR A 208 -27.78 -5.76 19.43
C TYR A 208 -28.75 -6.92 19.74
N ASP A 209 -29.98 -6.61 20.13
CA ASP A 209 -31.07 -7.58 20.37
C ASP A 209 -32.46 -6.95 20.19
N LEU A 210 -33.52 -7.76 20.05
CA LEU A 210 -34.90 -7.33 19.86
C LEU A 210 -35.84 -8.02 20.87
N SER A 211 -36.44 -7.26 21.78
CA SER A 211 -37.49 -7.75 22.67
C SER A 211 -38.86 -7.70 21.99
N ILE A 212 -39.57 -8.83 21.95
CA ILE A 212 -40.78 -9.03 21.15
C ILE A 212 -41.92 -9.64 21.97
N ASP A 213 -43.13 -9.11 21.76
CA ASP A 213 -44.33 -9.45 22.52
C ASP A 213 -44.77 -10.90 22.32
N TYR A 214 -45.31 -11.48 23.40
CA TYR A 214 -46.02 -12.78 23.50
C TYR A 214 -45.20 -14.05 23.17
N THR A 215 -44.29 -13.99 22.20
CA THR A 215 -43.52 -15.12 21.67
C THR A 215 -42.09 -15.21 22.21
N HIS A 216 -41.55 -14.07 22.69
CA HIS A 216 -40.21 -13.93 23.24
C HIS A 216 -39.09 -14.55 22.37
N ASN A 217 -39.24 -14.49 21.04
CA ASN A 217 -38.25 -14.92 20.04
C ASN A 217 -38.46 -14.24 18.66
N PHE A 218 -37.49 -14.31 17.76
CA PHE A 218 -37.53 -13.71 16.41
C PHE A 218 -36.55 -14.34 15.42
N VAL A 219 -36.69 -14.05 14.10
CA VAL A 219 -35.74 -14.42 13.05
C VAL A 219 -34.49 -13.50 13.08
N ALA A 220 -33.31 -14.01 13.46
CA ALA A 220 -32.02 -13.27 13.36
C ALA A 220 -31.00 -14.06 12.54
N ASN A 221 -30.61 -13.58 11.33
CA ASN A 221 -29.99 -14.39 10.24
C ASN A 221 -30.68 -15.75 9.96
N GLY A 222 -31.84 -15.98 10.59
CA GLY A 222 -32.63 -17.19 10.50
C GLY A 222 -32.49 -18.23 11.62
N ILE A 223 -32.81 -17.95 12.91
CA ILE A 223 -32.93 -18.94 14.04
C ILE A 223 -33.93 -18.46 15.15
N PHE A 224 -34.33 -19.26 16.18
CA PHE A 224 -35.45 -19.00 17.15
C PHE A 224 -35.36 -19.66 18.58
N VAL A 225 -36.32 -19.38 19.52
CA VAL A 225 -36.32 -19.70 21.01
C VAL A 225 -37.75 -19.80 21.68
N HIS A 226 -37.98 -20.42 22.89
CA HIS A 226 -39.02 -20.07 23.95
C HIS A 226 -38.99 -20.94 25.29
N ASN A 227 -39.95 -20.79 26.23
CA ASN A 227 -39.97 -21.15 27.70
C ASN A 227 -41.30 -21.84 28.23
N SER A 228 -41.48 -22.09 29.57
CA SER A 228 -42.61 -22.85 30.24
C SER A 228 -43.07 -22.31 31.65
N ASN A 229 -44.12 -22.89 32.31
CA ASN A 229 -44.88 -22.38 33.53
C ASN A 229 -45.85 -23.44 34.23
N ILE A 230 -45.81 -23.75 35.57
CA ILE A 230 -46.85 -24.58 36.31
C ILE A 230 -47.25 -24.18 37.80
N LEU A 231 -46.51 -24.58 38.88
CA LEU A 231 -46.77 -24.55 40.39
C LEU A 231 -47.67 -23.44 41.00
N ASP A 232 -47.69 -22.32 40.32
CA ASP A 232 -47.96 -20.96 40.80
C ASP A 232 -49.38 -20.78 41.39
N ALA A 233 -50.31 -21.67 41.06
CA ALA A 233 -51.70 -21.66 41.55
C ALA A 233 -51.82 -21.96 43.06
N LEU A 234 -51.02 -22.90 43.59
CA LEU A 234 -51.02 -23.23 45.03
C LEU A 234 -50.46 -22.06 45.84
N LEU A 235 -49.33 -21.52 45.40
CA LEU A 235 -48.68 -20.36 46.02
C LEU A 235 -49.60 -19.12 46.00
N PHE A 236 -50.29 -18.88 44.89
CA PHE A 236 -51.28 -17.81 44.77
C PHE A 236 -52.40 -17.96 45.80
N ALA A 237 -52.94 -19.16 46.00
CA ALA A 237 -54.02 -19.41 46.96
C ALA A 237 -53.59 -19.16 48.42
N MET A 238 -52.38 -19.57 48.78
CA MET A 238 -51.79 -19.37 50.13
C MET A 238 -51.37 -17.92 50.42
N GLY A 239 -51.70 -16.97 49.54
CA GLY A 239 -51.45 -15.55 49.76
C GLY A 239 -50.04 -15.08 49.41
N ILE A 240 -49.21 -15.90 48.75
CA ILE A 240 -47.90 -15.44 48.28
C ILE A 240 -48.08 -14.32 47.26
N THR A 241 -47.26 -13.28 47.39
CA THR A 241 -47.26 -12.05 46.57
C THR A 241 -46.03 -11.93 45.68
N SER A 242 -45.00 -12.76 45.91
CA SER A 242 -43.75 -12.74 45.13
C SER A 242 -43.99 -13.14 43.68
N LEU A 243 -43.93 -12.15 42.78
CA LEU A 243 -44.07 -12.32 41.33
C LEU A 243 -43.04 -13.30 40.73
N ARG A 244 -41.84 -13.38 41.34
CA ARG A 244 -40.80 -14.38 41.00
C ARG A 244 -41.28 -15.81 41.27
N LEU A 245 -41.85 -16.08 42.44
CA LEU A 245 -42.37 -17.41 42.81
C LEU A 245 -43.66 -17.75 42.04
N LEU A 246 -44.45 -16.75 41.65
CA LEU A 246 -45.66 -16.92 40.83
C LEU A 246 -45.38 -16.98 39.32
N ARG A 247 -44.11 -16.90 38.89
CA ARG A 247 -43.67 -16.87 37.48
C ARG A 247 -44.54 -15.96 36.60
N ALA A 248 -44.73 -14.70 37.00
CA ALA A 248 -45.57 -13.73 36.29
C ALA A 248 -45.02 -12.30 36.45
N SER A 249 -45.13 -11.47 35.40
CA SER A 249 -44.66 -10.09 35.42
C SER A 249 -45.58 -9.14 36.18
N LYS A 250 -46.90 -9.37 36.12
CA LYS A 250 -47.95 -8.64 36.83
C LYS A 250 -49.01 -9.65 37.30
N LEU A 251 -49.73 -9.33 38.38
CA LEU A 251 -50.77 -10.22 38.91
C LEU A 251 -51.95 -10.44 37.93
N ILE A 252 -52.17 -9.54 36.97
CA ILE A 252 -53.19 -9.70 35.92
C ILE A 252 -52.84 -10.82 34.92
N ASP A 253 -51.55 -11.09 34.71
CA ASP A 253 -51.05 -12.14 33.80
C ASP A 253 -51.40 -13.56 34.29
N LEU A 254 -51.92 -13.66 35.52
CA LEU A 254 -52.50 -14.89 36.08
C LEU A 254 -53.92 -15.16 35.55
N VAL A 255 -54.55 -14.24 34.81
CA VAL A 255 -55.90 -14.38 34.24
C VAL A 255 -55.84 -14.90 32.80
N ASN A 256 -56.56 -15.98 32.52
CA ASN A 256 -56.70 -16.53 31.17
C ASN A 256 -57.39 -15.52 30.24
N HIS A 257 -56.68 -15.03 29.22
CA HIS A 257 -57.19 -14.00 28.31
C HIS A 257 -58.38 -14.49 27.46
N ASP A 258 -58.41 -15.78 27.09
CA ASP A 258 -59.48 -16.40 26.30
C ASP A 258 -60.76 -16.72 27.09
N ALA A 259 -60.84 -16.33 28.37
CA ALA A 259 -62.06 -16.46 29.17
C ALA A 259 -63.03 -15.30 28.91
N SER A 260 -64.32 -15.62 28.71
CA SER A 260 -65.41 -14.64 28.61
C SER A 260 -65.79 -14.01 29.95
N GLU A 261 -65.46 -14.67 31.07
CA GLU A 261 -65.58 -14.12 32.42
C GLU A 261 -64.24 -13.47 32.83
N GLY A 262 -64.22 -12.14 32.98
CA GLY A 262 -63.00 -11.34 33.16
C GLY A 262 -62.30 -11.41 34.53
N TYR A 263 -62.26 -12.59 35.16
CA TYR A 263 -61.55 -12.84 36.43
C TYR A 263 -60.96 -14.25 36.47
N ALA A 264 -59.85 -14.41 37.19
CA ALA A 264 -59.37 -15.70 37.67
C ALA A 264 -59.85 -15.97 39.10
N LYS A 265 -60.08 -17.24 39.42
CA LYS A 265 -60.46 -17.70 40.75
C LYS A 265 -59.69 -18.97 41.08
N VAL A 266 -59.07 -18.98 42.27
CA VAL A 266 -58.47 -20.15 42.88
C VAL A 266 -59.12 -20.39 44.24
N GLU A 267 -59.52 -21.63 44.51
CA GLU A 267 -60.12 -22.06 45.77
C GLU A 267 -59.30 -23.23 46.31
N LEU A 268 -58.69 -23.06 47.47
CA LEU A 268 -57.90 -24.06 48.18
C LEU A 268 -58.68 -24.51 49.41
N LYS A 269 -58.89 -25.82 49.55
CA LYS A 269 -59.46 -26.41 50.76
C LYS A 269 -58.37 -27.01 51.64
N LEU A 270 -58.39 -26.60 52.90
CA LEU A 270 -57.58 -27.12 53.98
C LEU A 270 -58.46 -27.87 54.98
N LYS A 271 -57.88 -28.85 55.66
CA LYS A 271 -58.48 -29.50 56.84
C LYS A 271 -57.48 -29.46 57.99
N ASP A 272 -57.85 -28.76 59.05
CA ASP A 272 -57.05 -28.50 60.25
C ASP A 272 -56.84 -29.76 61.11
N ALA A 273 -55.83 -29.74 61.98
CA ALA A 273 -55.58 -30.76 62.98
C ALA A 273 -56.77 -31.02 63.91
N GLY A 274 -57.58 -29.99 64.21
CA GLY A 274 -58.85 -30.12 64.92
C GLY A 274 -60.03 -30.65 64.08
N GLY A 275 -59.79 -31.11 62.85
CA GLY A 275 -60.81 -31.65 61.95
C GLY A 275 -61.67 -30.60 61.23
N ARG A 276 -61.49 -29.31 61.52
CA ARG A 276 -62.19 -28.18 60.88
C ARG A 276 -61.81 -28.10 59.39
N GLU A 277 -62.78 -27.92 58.50
CA GLU A 277 -62.54 -27.64 57.08
C GLU A 277 -62.61 -26.14 56.80
N LEU A 278 -61.66 -25.63 56.01
CA LEU A 278 -61.49 -24.21 55.69
C LEU A 278 -61.36 -24.04 54.18
N GLU A 279 -62.16 -23.16 53.57
CA GLU A 279 -62.09 -22.82 52.14
C GLU A 279 -61.47 -21.43 51.94
N ILE A 280 -60.18 -21.40 51.60
CA ILE A 280 -59.46 -20.17 51.23
C ILE A 280 -59.69 -19.93 49.73
N THR A 281 -60.36 -18.82 49.40
CA THR A 281 -60.61 -18.41 48.01
C THR A 281 -59.88 -17.11 47.71
N ARG A 282 -59.03 -17.11 46.67
CA ARG A 282 -58.44 -15.90 46.10
C ARG A 282 -58.98 -15.68 44.69
N MET A 283 -59.56 -14.51 44.47
CA MET A 283 -60.04 -14.05 43.16
C MET A 283 -59.21 -12.84 42.72
N ILE A 284 -59.00 -12.69 41.40
CA ILE A 284 -58.40 -11.51 40.80
C ILE A 284 -59.07 -11.19 39.47
N ASP A 285 -59.38 -9.92 39.24
CA ASP A 285 -60.03 -9.43 38.03
C ASP A 285 -59.02 -8.83 37.03
N ARG A 286 -59.51 -8.46 35.84
CA ARG A 286 -58.74 -7.69 34.82
C ARG A 286 -58.37 -6.25 35.26
N GLN A 287 -58.62 -5.86 36.52
CA GLN A 287 -58.13 -4.62 37.12
C GLN A 287 -56.99 -4.90 38.14
N GLY A 288 -56.56 -6.16 38.28
CA GLY A 288 -55.50 -6.58 39.19
C GLY A 288 -55.94 -6.71 40.66
N LYS A 289 -57.23 -6.54 40.97
CA LYS A 289 -57.71 -6.46 42.35
C LYS A 289 -57.85 -7.84 42.98
N SER A 290 -56.87 -8.23 43.78
CA SER A 290 -56.96 -9.44 44.61
C SER A 290 -58.07 -9.30 45.67
N ILE A 291 -59.00 -10.25 45.71
CA ILE A 291 -60.00 -10.40 46.77
C ILE A 291 -59.79 -11.75 47.45
N TYR A 292 -59.42 -11.71 48.73
CA TYR A 292 -59.31 -12.90 49.58
C TYR A 292 -60.62 -13.16 50.30
N LYS A 293 -60.94 -14.44 50.46
CA LYS A 293 -62.06 -14.93 51.25
C LYS A 293 -61.65 -16.16 52.06
N LEU A 294 -62.23 -16.28 53.24
CA LEU A 294 -62.24 -17.49 54.06
C LEU A 294 -63.71 -17.87 54.27
N ASP A 295 -64.09 -19.11 53.93
CA ASP A 295 -65.45 -19.65 54.08
C ASP A 295 -66.52 -18.70 53.51
N GLY A 296 -66.24 -18.17 52.31
CA GLY A 296 -67.08 -17.23 51.58
C GLY A 296 -67.02 -15.75 52.02
N LYS A 297 -66.59 -15.45 53.26
CA LYS A 297 -66.47 -14.11 53.85
C LYS A 297 -65.15 -13.43 53.43
N ARG A 298 -65.17 -12.12 53.14
CA ARG A 298 -63.95 -11.37 52.77
C ARG A 298 -63.00 -11.20 53.96
N LYS A 299 -61.70 -11.26 53.70
CA LYS A 299 -60.60 -11.06 54.66
C LYS A 299 -59.43 -10.28 54.01
N THR A 300 -58.56 -9.71 54.83
CA THR A 300 -57.29 -9.10 54.39
C THR A 300 -56.18 -10.15 54.25
N LEU A 301 -55.06 -9.81 53.58
CA LEU A 301 -53.92 -10.71 53.43
C LEU A 301 -53.30 -11.08 54.79
N ASN A 302 -53.08 -10.09 55.67
CA ASN A 302 -52.47 -10.31 56.98
C ASN A 302 -53.33 -11.24 57.86
N GLU A 303 -54.67 -11.15 57.78
CA GLU A 303 -55.55 -12.09 58.48
C GLU A 303 -55.45 -13.52 57.94
N ILE A 304 -55.27 -13.70 56.63
CA ILE A 304 -55.04 -15.03 56.03
C ILE A 304 -53.66 -15.57 56.44
N GLN A 305 -52.62 -14.73 56.45
CA GLN A 305 -51.26 -15.13 56.86
C GLN A 305 -51.18 -15.46 58.36
N ALA A 306 -51.83 -14.66 59.21
CA ALA A 306 -51.93 -14.93 60.65
C ALA A 306 -52.67 -16.25 60.93
N LEU A 307 -53.78 -16.52 60.24
CA LEU A 307 -54.49 -17.80 60.36
C LEU A 307 -53.65 -18.98 59.86
N LEU A 308 -52.88 -18.81 58.78
CA LEU A 308 -51.97 -19.85 58.29
C LEU A 308 -50.90 -20.18 59.35
N LEU A 309 -50.31 -19.16 59.98
CA LEU A 309 -49.38 -19.35 61.10
C LEU A 309 -50.05 -20.00 62.32
N GLU A 310 -51.29 -19.62 62.67
CA GLU A 310 -52.08 -20.22 63.76
C GLU A 310 -52.29 -21.73 63.57
N ILE A 311 -52.52 -22.19 62.33
CA ILE A 311 -52.66 -23.62 61.99
C ILE A 311 -51.33 -24.31 61.63
N GLY A 312 -50.19 -23.69 61.97
CA GLY A 312 -48.83 -24.24 61.83
C GLY A 312 -48.21 -24.15 60.43
N VAL A 313 -48.81 -23.40 59.51
CA VAL A 313 -48.38 -23.28 58.10
C VAL A 313 -47.69 -21.94 57.88
N ASN A 314 -46.36 -21.92 57.89
CA ASN A 314 -45.60 -20.74 57.47
C ASN A 314 -45.65 -20.60 55.92
N PRO A 315 -46.15 -19.49 55.35
CA PRO A 315 -46.19 -19.30 53.89
C PRO A 315 -44.81 -19.03 53.27
N ASN A 316 -43.81 -18.66 54.08
CA ASN A 316 -42.46 -18.30 53.66
C ASN A 316 -41.38 -19.26 54.24
N GLY A 317 -41.78 -20.36 54.89
CA GLY A 317 -40.87 -21.24 55.61
C GLY A 317 -40.22 -22.34 54.76
N HIS A 318 -39.33 -23.11 55.40
CA HIS A 318 -38.61 -24.27 54.86
C HIS A 318 -39.51 -25.48 54.47
N ASN A 319 -40.81 -25.26 54.35
CA ASN A 319 -41.85 -26.20 53.93
C ASN A 319 -42.20 -26.11 52.43
N ILE A 320 -41.69 -25.10 51.71
CA ILE A 320 -41.77 -25.00 50.25
C ILE A 320 -40.34 -24.99 49.72
N VAL A 321 -40.03 -25.92 48.81
CA VAL A 321 -38.70 -26.08 48.19
C VAL A 321 -38.88 -25.98 46.68
N VAL A 322 -38.33 -24.94 46.05
CA VAL A 322 -38.41 -24.77 44.59
C VAL A 322 -37.11 -25.15 43.90
N GLN A 323 -37.18 -25.29 42.58
CA GLN A 323 -36.03 -25.61 41.73
C GLN A 323 -34.89 -24.60 41.97
N GLY A 324 -33.76 -25.11 42.50
CA GLY A 324 -32.58 -24.33 42.86
C GLY A 324 -32.32 -24.19 44.38
N ASP A 325 -33.30 -24.44 45.25
CA ASP A 325 -33.10 -24.32 46.71
C ASP A 325 -32.12 -25.36 47.29
N ILE A 326 -32.02 -26.55 46.68
CA ILE A 326 -31.01 -27.56 47.05
C ILE A 326 -29.60 -27.07 46.68
N THR A 327 -29.44 -26.47 45.49
CA THR A 327 -28.19 -25.83 45.07
C THR A 327 -27.77 -24.74 46.04
N ARG A 328 -28.73 -23.93 46.51
CA ARG A 328 -28.49 -22.89 47.52
C ARG A 328 -27.92 -23.45 48.83
N ILE A 329 -28.37 -24.62 49.31
CA ILE A 329 -27.81 -25.25 50.54
C ILE A 329 -26.36 -25.73 50.33
N ILE A 330 -26.02 -26.15 49.11
CA ILE A 330 -24.65 -26.54 48.73
C ILE A 330 -23.75 -25.29 48.65
N GLU A 331 -24.22 -24.24 47.97
CA GLU A 331 -23.50 -22.97 47.76
C GLU A 331 -23.41 -22.09 49.01
N MET A 332 -24.33 -22.24 49.96
CA MET A 332 -24.30 -21.54 51.24
C MET A 332 -22.96 -21.77 51.95
N ASN A 333 -22.27 -20.69 52.28
CA ASN A 333 -21.04 -20.80 53.05
C ASN A 333 -21.32 -21.35 54.46
N ALA A 334 -20.27 -21.83 55.14
CA ALA A 334 -20.40 -22.45 56.46
C ALA A 334 -21.12 -21.55 57.48
N LYS A 335 -20.94 -20.22 57.44
CA LYS A 335 -21.64 -19.29 58.33
C LYS A 335 -23.14 -19.22 58.02
N GLN A 336 -23.55 -19.16 56.74
CA GLN A 336 -24.96 -19.20 56.35
C GLN A 336 -25.64 -20.53 56.75
N ARG A 337 -24.91 -21.65 56.66
CA ARG A 337 -25.40 -22.95 57.16
C ARG A 337 -25.57 -22.98 58.69
N ARG A 338 -24.79 -22.19 59.43
CA ARG A 338 -24.93 -21.97 60.88
C ARG A 338 -26.10 -21.05 61.24
N GLU A 339 -26.32 -19.98 60.46
CA GLU A 339 -27.41 -19.01 60.67
C GLU A 339 -28.80 -19.67 60.62
N ILE A 340 -28.99 -20.71 59.81
CA ILE A 340 -30.21 -21.55 59.81
C ILE A 340 -30.43 -22.24 61.17
N ILE A 341 -29.36 -22.66 61.86
CA ILE A 341 -29.45 -23.25 63.20
C ILE A 341 -29.77 -22.18 64.25
N GLU A 342 -29.30 -20.93 64.09
CA GLU A 342 -29.68 -19.81 64.96
C GLU A 342 -31.18 -19.43 64.83
N GLU A 343 -31.71 -19.44 63.60
CA GLU A 343 -33.13 -19.22 63.31
C GLU A 343 -33.98 -20.31 63.98
N VAL A 344 -33.62 -21.58 63.78
CA VAL A 344 -34.30 -22.75 64.37
C VAL A 344 -34.15 -22.83 65.90
N ALA A 345 -33.09 -22.24 66.46
CA ALA A 345 -32.87 -22.11 67.90
C ALA A 345 -33.58 -20.89 68.54
N GLY A 346 -34.16 -19.98 67.75
CA GLY A 346 -34.91 -18.82 68.26
C GLY A 346 -34.06 -17.73 68.94
N LEU A 347 -32.79 -17.56 68.57
CA LEU A 347 -31.84 -16.69 69.29
C LEU A 347 -32.14 -15.16 69.23
N GLN A 348 -33.18 -14.75 68.49
CA GLN A 348 -33.46 -13.35 68.18
C GLN A 348 -33.76 -12.48 69.43
N GLU A 349 -34.46 -13.02 70.43
CA GLU A 349 -34.80 -12.29 71.67
C GLU A 349 -33.57 -11.84 72.49
N PHE A 350 -32.42 -12.51 72.33
CA PHE A 350 -31.18 -12.12 73.00
C PHE A 350 -30.49 -10.95 72.28
N GLN A 351 -30.70 -10.83 70.98
CA GLN A 351 -30.16 -9.74 70.16
C GLN A 351 -30.83 -8.40 70.50
N GLU A 352 -32.15 -8.39 70.66
CA GLU A 352 -32.94 -7.20 71.02
C GLU A 352 -32.50 -6.61 72.37
N LYS A 353 -32.29 -7.47 73.38
CA LYS A 353 -31.80 -7.08 74.71
C LYS A 353 -30.36 -6.55 74.68
N LYS A 354 -29.51 -7.03 73.75
CA LYS A 354 -28.18 -6.45 73.51
C LYS A 354 -28.28 -5.05 72.90
N GLU A 355 -29.21 -4.82 71.97
CA GLU A 355 -29.40 -3.50 71.35
C GLU A 355 -29.87 -2.42 72.32
N GLU A 356 -30.72 -2.73 73.30
CA GLU A 356 -31.12 -1.75 74.32
C GLU A 356 -29.94 -1.30 75.19
N ALA A 357 -29.06 -2.23 75.57
CA ALA A 357 -27.83 -1.92 76.30
C ALA A 357 -26.86 -1.09 75.42
N LEU A 358 -26.70 -1.44 74.15
CA LEU A 358 -25.90 -0.68 73.18
C LEU A 358 -26.43 0.76 72.99
N LYS A 359 -27.75 0.97 72.88
CA LYS A 359 -28.38 2.31 72.79
C LYS A 359 -28.21 3.15 74.06
N LYS A 360 -27.89 2.52 75.21
CA LYS A 360 -27.49 3.22 76.43
C LYS A 360 -25.98 3.53 76.42
N LEU A 361 -25.15 2.57 76.03
CA LEU A 361 -23.71 2.75 75.86
C LEU A 361 -23.42 3.90 74.90
N GLU A 362 -24.05 3.92 73.72
CA GLU A 362 -23.93 4.96 72.69
C GLU A 362 -24.15 6.38 73.23
N LYS A 363 -25.10 6.58 74.16
CA LYS A 363 -25.38 7.91 74.77
C LYS A 363 -24.34 8.33 75.81
N VAL A 364 -23.73 7.38 76.51
CA VAL A 364 -22.60 7.67 77.41
C VAL A 364 -21.34 7.89 76.57
N GLU A 365 -21.11 7.02 75.58
CA GLU A 365 -20.05 7.16 74.59
C GLU A 365 -20.11 8.47 73.82
N GLN A 366 -21.29 8.99 73.47
CA GLN A 366 -21.36 10.28 72.81
C GLN A 366 -20.91 11.41 73.73
N LYS A 367 -21.28 11.39 75.03
CA LYS A 367 -20.75 12.37 76.00
C LYS A 367 -19.25 12.22 76.24
N VAL A 368 -18.77 10.98 76.34
CA VAL A 368 -17.34 10.66 76.44
C VAL A 368 -16.62 11.17 75.20
N LYS A 369 -17.17 10.92 74.00
CA LYS A 369 -16.67 11.42 72.72
C LYS A 369 -16.68 12.94 72.75
N ASP A 370 -17.80 13.63 72.93
CA ASP A 370 -17.90 15.10 72.93
C ASP A 370 -16.87 15.75 73.89
N ALA A 371 -16.73 15.23 75.12
CA ALA A 371 -15.72 15.70 76.07
C ALA A 371 -14.29 15.42 75.60
N HIS A 372 -14.01 14.21 75.11
CA HIS A 372 -12.73 13.88 74.47
C HIS A 372 -12.56 14.55 73.09
N LEU A 373 -13.58 15.13 72.47
CA LEU A 373 -13.52 15.74 71.14
C LEU A 373 -13.18 17.21 71.29
N VAL A 374 -13.74 17.90 72.30
CA VAL A 374 -13.21 19.20 72.74
C VAL A 374 -11.78 19.05 73.29
N LEU A 375 -11.50 18.00 74.07
CA LEU A 375 -10.14 17.71 74.53
C LEU A 375 -9.19 17.44 73.35
N ASN A 376 -9.54 16.50 72.47
CA ASN A 376 -8.71 16.13 71.33
C ASN A 376 -8.66 17.21 70.26
N GLU A 377 -9.65 18.10 70.12
CA GLU A 377 -9.55 19.29 69.27
C GLU A 377 -8.48 20.24 69.81
N ARG A 378 -8.44 20.46 71.13
CA ARG A 378 -7.45 21.33 71.77
C ARG A 378 -6.07 20.68 71.90
N GLU A 379 -5.99 19.39 72.22
CA GLU A 379 -4.76 18.58 72.19
C GLU A 379 -4.23 18.40 70.77
N ALA A 380 -5.09 18.16 69.77
CA ALA A 380 -4.66 18.04 68.37
C ALA A 380 -4.36 19.40 67.74
N TYR A 381 -5.02 20.49 68.10
CA TYR A 381 -4.60 21.84 67.66
C TYR A 381 -3.24 22.20 68.27
N LEU A 382 -2.99 21.84 69.54
CA LEU A 382 -1.67 21.97 70.15
C LEU A 382 -0.62 21.08 69.46
N GLN A 383 -0.87 19.78 69.30
CA GLN A 383 0.01 18.87 68.55
C GLN A 383 0.13 19.23 67.07
N GLN A 384 -0.84 19.92 66.47
CA GLN A 384 -0.76 20.39 65.10
C GLN A 384 0.02 21.70 65.01
N LEU A 385 -0.03 22.61 65.99
CA LEU A 385 0.95 23.70 66.09
C LEU A 385 2.38 23.13 66.26
N GLU A 386 2.54 22.03 67.02
CA GLU A 386 3.81 21.30 67.18
C GLU A 386 4.26 20.64 65.86
N LYS A 387 3.38 19.90 65.17
CA LYS A 387 3.66 19.23 63.89
C LYS A 387 3.79 20.21 62.72
N GLU A 388 3.08 21.33 62.70
CA GLU A 388 3.24 22.39 61.70
C GLU A 388 4.60 23.07 61.86
N ARG A 389 5.08 23.23 63.10
CA ARG A 389 6.43 23.69 63.41
C ARG A 389 7.50 22.67 62.99
N GLU A 390 7.33 21.38 63.30
CA GLU A 390 8.26 20.34 62.86
C GLU A 390 8.26 20.15 61.33
N ALA A 391 7.09 20.18 60.70
CA ALA A 391 6.93 20.09 59.25
C ALA A 391 7.50 21.33 58.55
N ALA A 392 7.38 22.53 59.13
CA ALA A 392 8.06 23.72 58.62
C ALA A 392 9.58 23.56 58.64
N LEU A 393 10.15 23.14 59.77
CA LEU A 393 11.60 22.89 59.90
C LEU A 393 12.08 21.80 58.91
N ARG A 394 11.32 20.71 58.76
CA ARG A 394 11.64 19.61 57.84
C ARG A 394 11.47 19.98 56.37
N CYS A 395 10.47 20.78 56.03
CA CYS A 395 10.25 21.27 54.68
C CYS A 395 11.34 22.25 54.26
N ILE A 396 11.79 23.15 55.15
CA ILE A 396 12.95 24.02 54.90
C ILE A 396 14.19 23.18 54.59
N ALA A 397 14.50 22.17 55.42
CA ALA A 397 15.65 21.29 55.21
C ALA A 397 15.60 20.51 53.87
N LEU A 398 14.43 19.96 53.52
CA LEU A 398 14.24 19.24 52.25
C LEU A 398 14.29 20.18 51.04
N GLN A 399 13.72 21.39 51.14
CA GLN A 399 13.84 22.41 50.10
C GLN A 399 15.29 22.80 49.87
N ASP A 400 16.12 22.88 50.92
CA ASP A 400 17.54 23.21 50.79
C ASP A 400 18.35 22.03 50.21
N GLU A 401 18.04 20.77 50.53
CA GLU A 401 18.60 19.59 49.85
C GLU A 401 18.25 19.59 48.34
N ALA A 402 17.01 19.93 47.98
CA ALA A 402 16.56 20.04 46.59
C ALA A 402 17.25 21.17 45.83
N LYS A 403 17.33 22.39 46.42
CA LYS A 403 18.07 23.54 45.85
C LYS A 403 19.53 23.17 45.59
N ARG A 404 20.19 22.54 46.58
CA ARG A 404 21.60 22.12 46.48
C ARG A 404 21.82 21.09 45.36
N SER A 405 20.89 20.16 45.21
CA SER A 405 20.91 19.14 44.15
C SER A 405 20.74 19.76 42.76
N LYS A 406 19.79 20.69 42.60
CA LYS A 406 19.55 21.42 41.34
C LYS A 406 20.74 22.29 40.94
N ALA A 407 21.27 23.10 41.86
CA ALA A 407 22.49 23.90 41.65
C ALA A 407 23.67 23.05 41.16
N THR A 408 23.86 21.87 41.76
CA THR A 408 24.97 20.97 41.39
C THR A 408 24.85 20.48 39.95
N ILE A 409 23.67 20.01 39.54
CA ILE A 409 23.40 19.53 38.18
C ILE A 409 23.60 20.65 37.15
N ILE A 410 22.98 21.81 37.37
CA ILE A 410 23.10 22.99 36.48
C ILE A 410 24.57 23.38 36.31
N SER A 411 25.36 23.39 37.40
CA SER A 411 26.79 23.73 37.33
C SER A 411 27.62 22.77 36.47
N GLU A 412 27.30 21.47 36.45
CA GLU A 412 28.06 20.47 35.68
C GLU A 412 27.62 20.40 34.21
N GLU A 413 26.33 20.65 33.93
CA GLU A 413 25.84 20.84 32.57
C GLU A 413 26.45 22.10 31.94
N MET A 414 26.51 23.22 32.68
CA MET A 414 27.23 24.43 32.26
C MET A 414 28.72 24.17 32.02
N LYS A 415 29.42 23.41 32.88
CA LYS A 415 30.84 23.02 32.65
C LYS A 415 31.03 22.19 31.39
N THR A 416 30.07 21.31 31.08
CA THR A 416 30.11 20.45 29.90
C THR A 416 29.94 21.29 28.63
N ILE A 417 28.89 22.12 28.57
CA ILE A 417 28.59 22.98 27.41
C ILE A 417 29.70 24.02 27.20
N ARG A 418 30.36 24.53 28.25
CA ARG A 418 31.54 25.41 28.12
C ARG A 418 32.74 24.71 27.47
N ARG A 419 33.02 23.44 27.80
CA ARG A 419 34.10 22.68 27.13
C ARG A 419 33.79 22.43 25.65
N GLU A 420 32.54 22.17 25.33
CA GLU A 420 32.06 22.01 23.95
C GLU A 420 32.19 23.34 23.18
N LEU A 421 31.85 24.47 23.82
CA LEU A 421 32.02 25.82 23.28
C LEU A 421 33.49 26.14 22.98
N GLU A 422 34.41 25.90 23.93
CA GLU A 422 35.85 26.09 23.74
C GLU A 422 36.40 25.19 22.61
N ALA A 423 35.95 23.94 22.52
CA ALA A 423 36.34 23.00 21.47
C ALA A 423 35.82 23.42 20.08
N ALA A 424 34.60 23.95 20.00
CA ALA A 424 34.03 24.50 18.77
C ALA A 424 34.78 25.77 18.32
N GLN A 425 35.02 26.72 19.23
CA GLN A 425 35.76 27.96 18.97
C GLN A 425 37.19 27.67 18.48
N GLY A 426 37.93 26.81 19.17
CA GLY A 426 39.27 26.37 18.75
C GLY A 426 39.29 25.57 17.44
N SER A 427 38.15 25.04 17.00
CA SER A 427 38.00 24.37 15.68
C SER A 427 37.67 25.37 14.58
N MET A 428 36.79 26.33 14.84
CA MET A 428 36.50 27.44 13.92
C MET A 428 37.72 28.30 13.63
N GLU A 429 38.56 28.62 14.61
CA GLU A 429 39.78 29.41 14.38
C GLU A 429 40.79 28.68 13.47
N ARG A 430 40.92 27.36 13.62
CA ARG A 430 41.72 26.50 12.72
C ARG A 430 41.14 26.45 11.30
N ILE A 431 39.81 26.37 11.16
CA ILE A 431 39.12 26.39 9.86
C ILE A 431 39.27 27.76 9.18
N ARG A 432 39.06 28.85 9.92
CA ARG A 432 39.20 30.24 9.47
C ARG A 432 40.60 30.51 8.90
N LYS A 433 41.64 30.13 9.63
CA LYS A 433 43.03 30.26 9.13
C LYS A 433 43.25 29.46 7.84
N GLY A 434 42.75 28.22 7.78
CA GLY A 434 42.82 27.39 6.57
C GLY A 434 42.00 27.92 5.38
N ILE A 435 40.99 28.77 5.61
CA ILE A 435 40.28 29.53 4.57
C ILE A 435 41.13 30.70 4.10
N GLU A 436 41.75 31.45 5.02
CA GLU A 436 42.62 32.59 4.70
C GLU A 436 43.87 32.18 3.89
N ASP A 437 44.54 31.09 4.29
CA ASP A 437 45.69 30.51 3.55
C ASP A 437 45.30 30.14 2.10
N LYS A 438 44.18 29.42 1.91
CA LYS A 438 43.68 29.04 0.57
C LYS A 438 43.22 30.25 -0.25
N ARG A 439 42.59 31.26 0.37
CA ARG A 439 42.21 32.51 -0.30
C ARG A 439 43.44 33.25 -0.81
N ALA A 440 44.53 33.28 -0.04
CA ALA A 440 45.79 33.87 -0.46
C ALA A 440 46.42 33.11 -1.64
N GLU A 441 46.42 31.78 -1.61
CA GLU A 441 46.91 30.95 -2.73
C GLU A 441 46.09 31.15 -4.01
N ARG A 442 44.76 31.07 -3.92
CA ARG A 442 43.83 31.30 -5.05
C ARG A 442 43.99 32.69 -5.66
N ASN A 443 44.30 33.71 -4.85
CA ASN A 443 44.54 35.07 -5.32
C ASN A 443 45.90 35.18 -6.04
N ARG A 444 46.97 34.56 -5.52
CA ARG A 444 48.28 34.51 -6.23
C ARG A 444 48.14 33.86 -7.61
N LEU A 445 47.42 32.74 -7.68
CA LEU A 445 47.12 32.05 -8.94
C LEU A 445 46.28 32.92 -9.88
N GLN A 446 45.40 33.80 -9.38
CA GLN A 446 44.63 34.74 -10.20
C GLN A 446 45.51 35.80 -10.88
N ASP A 447 46.55 36.25 -10.20
CA ASP A 447 47.47 37.25 -10.77
C ASP A 447 48.51 36.59 -11.69
N GLU A 448 48.94 35.34 -11.43
CA GLU A 448 49.73 34.54 -12.39
C GLU A 448 48.94 34.24 -13.68
N GLU A 449 47.65 33.90 -13.56
CA GLU A 449 46.76 33.67 -14.69
C GLU A 449 46.67 34.91 -15.59
N ARG A 450 46.42 36.09 -15.02
CA ARG A 450 46.40 37.39 -15.73
C ARG A 450 47.71 37.70 -16.43
N GLU A 451 48.85 37.42 -15.80
CA GLU A 451 50.17 37.66 -16.40
C GLU A 451 50.42 36.73 -17.60
N LEU A 452 49.87 35.51 -17.58
CA LEU A 452 49.91 34.56 -18.70
C LEU A 452 48.91 34.91 -19.79
N GLU A 453 47.70 35.38 -19.45
CA GLU A 453 46.71 35.89 -20.40
C GLU A 453 47.27 37.06 -21.22
N ALA A 454 47.93 38.03 -20.57
CA ALA A 454 48.59 39.14 -21.25
C ALA A 454 49.66 38.66 -22.26
N LYS A 455 50.51 37.71 -21.85
CA LYS A 455 51.54 37.12 -22.72
C LYS A 455 50.94 36.30 -23.87
N ALA A 456 49.84 35.60 -23.65
CA ALA A 456 49.12 34.88 -24.70
C ALA A 456 48.49 35.86 -25.71
N GLY A 457 47.99 37.01 -25.24
CA GLY A 457 47.55 38.13 -26.08
C GLY A 457 48.67 38.68 -26.96
N GLU A 458 49.84 38.98 -26.38
CA GLU A 458 51.02 39.42 -27.15
C GLU A 458 51.45 38.38 -28.20
N ALA A 459 51.51 37.10 -27.84
CA ALA A 459 51.87 36.02 -28.77
C ALA A 459 50.86 35.90 -29.92
N THR A 460 49.56 36.05 -29.62
CA THR A 460 48.48 36.04 -30.62
C THR A 460 48.59 37.23 -31.58
N GLN A 461 48.85 38.44 -31.06
CA GLN A 461 49.03 39.64 -31.89
C GLN A 461 50.25 39.48 -32.83
N ARG A 462 51.39 39.00 -32.32
CA ARG A 462 52.59 38.71 -33.13
C ARG A 462 52.33 37.65 -34.21
N LEU A 463 51.54 36.63 -33.91
CA LEU A 463 51.16 35.58 -34.86
C LEU A 463 50.28 36.13 -36.00
N ILE A 464 49.36 37.06 -35.71
CA ILE A 464 48.54 37.74 -36.72
C ILE A 464 49.43 38.58 -37.63
N GLU A 465 50.27 39.47 -37.08
CA GLU A 465 51.16 40.35 -37.85
C GLU A 465 52.15 39.56 -38.73
N ALA A 466 52.73 38.47 -38.19
CA ALA A 466 53.63 37.60 -38.93
C ALA A 466 52.89 36.77 -40.01
N GLY A 467 51.68 36.30 -39.72
CA GLY A 467 50.80 35.60 -40.66
C GLY A 467 50.38 36.47 -41.84
N GLU A 468 49.90 37.69 -41.59
CA GLU A 468 49.56 38.67 -42.62
C GLU A 468 50.77 38.98 -43.51
N LYS A 469 51.94 39.22 -42.91
CA LYS A 469 53.18 39.46 -43.66
C LYS A 469 53.56 38.26 -44.52
N THR A 470 53.44 37.04 -44.00
CA THR A 470 53.75 35.79 -44.72
C THR A 470 52.88 35.63 -45.97
N TYR A 471 51.57 35.86 -45.84
CA TYR A 471 50.63 35.71 -46.94
C TYR A 471 50.73 36.86 -47.97
N SER A 472 50.80 38.10 -47.50
CA SER A 472 50.71 39.30 -48.35
C SER A 472 52.01 39.69 -49.07
N SER A 473 53.18 39.33 -48.52
CA SER A 473 54.48 39.62 -49.14
C SER A 473 55.09 38.36 -49.79
N PHE A 474 55.63 37.43 -49.00
CA PHE A 474 56.33 36.25 -49.51
C PHE A 474 55.44 35.35 -50.39
N GLY A 475 54.17 35.12 -50.01
CA GLY A 475 53.23 34.35 -50.82
C GLY A 475 52.98 34.95 -52.21
N ARG A 476 52.69 36.25 -52.28
CA ARG A 476 52.49 36.99 -53.54
C ARG A 476 53.76 37.06 -54.39
N GLU A 477 54.92 37.27 -53.78
CA GLU A 477 56.18 37.29 -54.54
C GLU A 477 56.44 35.91 -55.17
N LEU A 478 56.23 34.82 -54.43
CA LEU A 478 56.38 33.48 -54.97
C LEU A 478 55.43 33.20 -56.16
N GLU A 479 54.17 33.62 -56.09
CA GLU A 479 53.26 33.53 -57.24
C GLU A 479 53.77 34.32 -58.46
N GLN A 480 54.29 35.54 -58.25
CA GLN A 480 54.86 36.35 -59.34
C GLN A 480 56.12 35.71 -59.95
N ARG A 481 57.03 35.18 -59.13
CA ARG A 481 58.24 34.47 -59.63
C ARG A 481 57.86 33.20 -60.40
N ARG A 482 56.91 32.40 -59.89
CA ARG A 482 56.41 31.19 -60.57
C ARG A 482 55.71 31.51 -61.90
N GLY A 483 54.90 32.58 -61.93
CA GLY A 483 54.27 33.05 -63.17
C GLY A 483 55.27 33.50 -64.24
N ALA A 484 56.34 34.21 -63.84
CA ALA A 484 57.42 34.58 -64.75
C ALA A 484 58.16 33.34 -65.30
N LEU A 485 58.51 32.38 -64.45
CA LEU A 485 59.14 31.12 -64.85
C LEU A 485 58.26 30.30 -65.83
N ALA A 486 56.94 30.25 -65.61
CA ALA A 486 56.01 29.57 -66.52
C ALA A 486 56.03 30.19 -67.93
N LEU A 487 56.01 31.53 -68.02
CA LEU A 487 56.06 32.26 -69.29
C LEU A 487 57.39 32.04 -70.05
N VAL A 488 58.52 31.95 -69.34
CA VAL A 488 59.82 31.62 -69.95
C VAL A 488 59.83 30.18 -70.47
N ASN A 489 59.32 29.22 -69.69
CA ASN A 489 59.23 27.82 -70.12
C ASN A 489 58.33 27.61 -71.35
N GLU A 490 57.19 28.30 -71.43
CA GLU A 490 56.29 28.25 -72.60
C GLU A 490 56.98 28.75 -73.87
N ARG A 491 57.64 29.92 -73.79
CA ARG A 491 58.41 30.51 -74.90
C ARG A 491 59.56 29.61 -75.36
N LEU A 492 60.27 29.01 -74.41
CA LEU A 492 61.40 28.11 -74.66
C LEU A 492 60.94 26.80 -75.30
N GLY A 493 59.81 26.23 -74.87
CA GLY A 493 59.20 25.05 -75.49
C GLY A 493 58.86 25.29 -76.96
N ALA A 494 58.02 26.29 -77.23
CA ALA A 494 57.61 26.64 -78.59
C ALA A 494 58.80 26.94 -79.53
N ARG A 495 59.91 27.48 -79.00
CA ARG A 495 61.13 27.76 -79.78
C ARG A 495 61.97 26.50 -80.03
N LYS A 496 61.99 25.54 -79.11
CA LYS A 496 62.60 24.22 -79.32
C LYS A 496 61.82 23.36 -80.33
N ASP A 497 60.49 23.40 -80.28
CA ASP A 497 59.64 22.70 -81.24
C ASP A 497 59.87 23.25 -82.68
N ALA A 498 59.96 24.57 -82.82
CA ALA A 498 60.31 25.22 -84.09
C ALA A 498 61.72 24.87 -84.60
N LEU A 499 62.71 24.74 -83.69
CA LEU A 499 64.05 24.26 -84.05
C LEU A 499 64.02 22.81 -84.55
N GLY A 500 63.23 21.94 -83.91
CA GLY A 500 63.04 20.55 -84.31
C GLY A 500 62.57 20.44 -85.77
N ALA A 501 61.43 21.08 -86.08
CA ALA A 501 60.87 21.08 -87.44
C ALA A 501 61.84 21.66 -88.50
N LYS A 502 62.65 22.67 -88.15
CA LYS A 502 63.67 23.24 -89.04
C LYS A 502 64.84 22.28 -89.29
N LYS A 503 65.28 21.52 -88.28
CA LYS A 503 66.31 20.48 -88.44
C LYS A 503 65.81 19.28 -89.24
N GLU A 504 64.56 18.88 -89.06
CA GLU A 504 63.93 17.81 -89.85
C GLU A 504 63.86 18.21 -91.33
N ALA A 505 63.37 19.41 -91.64
CA ALA A 505 63.35 19.93 -93.01
C ALA A 505 64.74 19.98 -93.67
N ALA A 506 65.77 20.45 -92.94
CA ALA A 506 67.15 20.46 -93.45
C ALA A 506 67.67 19.05 -93.75
N ALA A 507 67.37 18.06 -92.91
CA ALA A 507 67.77 16.66 -93.11
C ALA A 507 67.02 15.99 -94.29
N GLU A 508 65.74 16.32 -94.51
CA GLU A 508 65.00 15.87 -95.69
C GLU A 508 65.59 16.44 -96.98
N LEU A 509 65.91 17.74 -97.01
CA LEU A 509 66.58 18.39 -98.14
C LEU A 509 67.97 17.78 -98.41
N GLU A 510 68.79 17.57 -97.38
CA GLU A 510 70.13 16.99 -97.52
C GLU A 510 70.08 15.54 -98.04
N SER A 511 69.11 14.75 -97.57
CA SER A 511 68.82 13.40 -98.08
C SER A 511 68.36 13.44 -99.55
N GLY A 512 67.48 14.40 -99.89
CA GLY A 512 67.02 14.63 -101.26
C GLY A 512 68.15 15.04 -102.21
N MET A 513 69.05 15.93 -101.78
CA MET A 513 70.22 16.35 -102.53
C MET A 513 71.16 15.17 -102.78
N LYS A 514 71.51 14.38 -101.76
CA LYS A 514 72.32 13.16 -101.89
C LYS A 514 71.68 12.11 -102.81
N GLY A 515 70.35 12.07 -102.90
CA GLY A 515 69.63 11.29 -103.90
C GLY A 515 69.85 11.79 -105.33
N GLN A 516 69.81 13.11 -105.52
CA GLN A 516 70.04 13.76 -106.82
C GLN A 516 71.51 13.69 -107.27
N GLU A 517 72.48 13.87 -106.37
CA GLU A 517 73.92 13.68 -106.63
C GLU A 517 74.23 12.25 -107.13
N ARG A 518 73.63 11.23 -106.50
CA ARG A 518 73.79 9.82 -106.93
C ARG A 518 73.19 9.58 -108.30
N LEU A 519 72.05 10.18 -108.60
CA LEU A 519 71.43 10.09 -109.92
C LEU A 519 72.27 10.81 -110.98
N LEU A 520 72.76 12.02 -110.67
CA LEU A 520 73.67 12.80 -111.50
C LEU A 520 74.95 12.03 -111.82
N ALA A 521 75.58 11.40 -110.83
CA ALA A 521 76.76 10.55 -111.03
C ALA A 521 76.46 9.34 -111.95
N GLN A 522 75.31 8.69 -111.79
CA GLN A 522 74.88 7.62 -112.72
C GLN A 522 74.62 8.14 -114.14
N LYS A 523 74.06 9.35 -114.28
CA LYS A 523 73.78 9.99 -115.56
C LYS A 523 75.04 10.41 -116.29
N LEU A 524 76.03 10.95 -115.57
CA LEU A 524 77.36 11.28 -116.10
C LEU A 524 78.09 10.05 -116.63
N GLU A 525 77.98 8.89 -115.96
CA GLU A 525 78.58 7.64 -116.47
C GLU A 525 77.81 7.10 -117.68
N GLN A 526 76.47 7.13 -117.66
CA GLN A 526 75.63 6.80 -118.83
C GLN A 526 75.91 7.69 -120.03
N LEU A 527 76.27 8.97 -119.83
CA LEU A 527 76.66 9.89 -120.90
C LEU A 527 77.98 9.42 -121.56
N LYS A 528 79.02 9.12 -120.77
CA LYS A 528 80.30 8.59 -121.32
C LYS A 528 80.11 7.29 -122.10
N GLU A 529 79.27 6.38 -121.60
CA GLU A 529 78.91 5.14 -122.30
C GLU A 529 78.20 5.44 -123.63
N ALA A 530 77.24 6.38 -123.62
CA ALA A 530 76.51 6.80 -124.80
C ALA A 530 77.38 7.50 -125.84
N GLU A 531 78.32 8.36 -125.43
CA GLU A 531 79.30 9.05 -126.28
C GLU A 531 80.23 8.03 -126.96
N SER A 532 80.84 7.13 -126.17
CA SER A 532 81.70 6.05 -126.70
C SER A 532 80.94 5.09 -127.63
N ALA A 533 79.63 4.95 -127.45
CA ALA A 533 78.76 4.18 -128.35
C ALA A 533 78.33 4.98 -129.59
N MET A 534 78.18 6.31 -129.50
CA MET A 534 77.82 7.20 -130.60
C MET A 534 78.94 7.28 -131.63
N GLU A 535 80.19 7.39 -131.17
CA GLU A 535 81.39 7.41 -132.02
C GLU A 535 81.44 6.17 -132.93
N LYS A 536 81.33 4.97 -132.34
CA LYS A 536 81.30 3.68 -133.06
C LYS A 536 80.10 3.53 -134.01
N ALA A 537 78.96 4.16 -133.71
CA ALA A 537 77.81 4.18 -134.61
C ALA A 537 78.02 5.13 -135.81
N SER A 538 78.85 6.15 -135.66
CA SER A 538 79.15 7.11 -136.73
C SER A 538 79.95 6.51 -137.88
N GLU A 539 80.87 5.58 -137.59
CA GLU A 539 81.65 4.88 -138.62
C GLU A 539 80.74 3.97 -139.49
N GLN A 540 79.92 3.14 -138.83
CA GLN A 540 79.01 2.19 -139.50
C GLN A 540 77.95 2.88 -140.39
N LEU A 541 77.58 4.12 -140.06
CA LEU A 541 76.55 4.85 -140.78
C LEU A 541 76.98 5.30 -142.18
N SER A 542 78.25 5.68 -142.34
CA SER A 542 78.77 6.23 -143.60
C SER A 542 78.69 5.22 -144.75
N GLU A 543 78.58 3.94 -144.45
CA GLU A 543 78.53 2.85 -145.42
C GLU A 543 77.10 2.60 -145.94
N VAL A 544 76.11 2.57 -145.04
CA VAL A 544 74.70 2.27 -145.40
C VAL A 544 73.95 3.53 -145.90
N SER A 545 74.45 4.74 -145.62
CA SER A 545 73.80 6.01 -146.00
C SER A 545 73.48 6.17 -147.49
N ARG A 546 74.10 5.38 -148.38
CA ARG A 546 73.87 5.38 -149.84
C ARG A 546 72.63 4.63 -150.34
N HIS A 547 71.82 4.03 -149.48
CA HIS A 547 70.78 3.09 -149.92
C HIS A 547 69.32 3.45 -149.58
N ILE A 548 69.03 4.51 -148.81
CA ILE A 548 67.67 4.74 -148.27
C ILE A 548 67.05 6.12 -148.60
N ASP A 549 67.73 6.97 -149.37
CA ASP A 549 67.20 8.24 -149.92
C ASP A 549 65.95 8.08 -150.82
N ALA A 550 65.40 6.88 -150.95
CA ALA A 550 64.30 6.53 -151.85
C ALA A 550 62.89 6.45 -151.22
N LYS A 551 62.71 6.17 -149.91
CA LYS A 551 61.41 5.61 -149.40
C LYS A 551 60.90 5.98 -147.98
N GLY A 552 61.38 7.05 -147.34
CA GLY A 552 61.11 7.40 -145.92
C GLY A 552 59.67 7.38 -145.33
N PRO A 553 58.82 8.41 -145.53
CA PRO A 553 58.40 9.22 -144.35
C PRO A 553 57.09 8.92 -143.59
N HIS A 554 56.34 7.84 -143.81
CA HIS A 554 54.90 7.79 -143.40
C HIS A 554 54.43 6.79 -142.31
N HIS A 555 55.28 5.97 -141.68
CA HIS A 555 54.81 4.84 -140.85
C HIS A 555 54.97 4.98 -139.32
N GLU A 556 55.95 5.75 -138.83
CA GLU A 556 56.38 5.75 -137.41
C GLU A 556 55.36 6.33 -136.40
N GLU A 557 54.64 7.38 -136.80
CA GLU A 557 53.99 8.31 -135.86
C GLU A 557 52.81 7.72 -135.06
N ARG A 558 52.14 6.67 -135.58
CA ARG A 558 50.88 6.17 -135.01
C ARG A 558 51.01 5.19 -133.84
N LYS A 559 52.15 4.48 -133.67
CA LYS A 559 52.24 3.32 -132.75
C LYS A 559 52.43 3.70 -131.27
N ARG A 560 52.74 4.97 -130.96
CA ARG A 560 53.42 5.33 -129.71
C ARG A 560 52.50 5.75 -128.55
N GLY A 561 51.34 6.38 -128.83
CA GLY A 561 50.47 6.95 -127.79
C GLY A 561 49.69 5.92 -126.96
N MET A 562 49.18 4.86 -127.59
CA MET A 562 48.18 3.95 -126.97
C MET A 562 48.65 3.26 -125.68
N ARG A 563 49.95 2.98 -125.55
CA ARG A 563 50.52 2.28 -124.38
C ARG A 563 50.67 3.14 -123.13
N GLN A 564 50.59 4.46 -123.25
CA GLN A 564 50.91 5.37 -122.14
C GLN A 564 49.72 5.67 -121.22
N ALA A 565 48.48 5.45 -121.69
CA ALA A 565 47.26 5.64 -120.89
C ALA A 565 47.02 4.52 -119.87
N GLU A 566 47.31 3.27 -120.22
CA GLU A 566 47.00 2.08 -119.41
C GLU A 566 47.76 2.05 -118.07
N SER A 567 48.98 2.62 -118.02
CA SER A 567 49.79 2.67 -116.80
C SER A 567 49.21 3.58 -115.71
N SER A 568 48.49 4.64 -116.07
CA SER A 568 48.16 5.74 -115.16
C SER A 568 46.90 5.47 -114.32
N HIS A 569 45.89 4.82 -114.92
CA HIS A 569 44.64 4.47 -114.23
C HIS A 569 44.88 3.49 -113.06
N SER A 570 45.76 2.48 -113.25
CA SER A 570 46.02 1.45 -112.23
C SER A 570 46.71 1.96 -110.96
N ALA A 571 47.37 3.11 -111.00
CA ALA A 571 48.07 3.67 -109.83
C ALA A 571 47.10 4.34 -108.86
N LEU A 572 46.27 5.25 -109.37
CA LEU A 572 45.31 6.06 -108.60
C LEU A 572 44.31 5.20 -107.82
N LEU A 573 43.92 4.04 -108.36
CA LEU A 573 42.91 3.16 -107.77
C LEU A 573 43.36 2.55 -106.43
N LYS A 574 44.67 2.28 -106.26
CA LYS A 574 45.22 1.79 -104.98
C LYS A 574 45.27 2.87 -103.90
N GLU A 575 45.62 4.10 -104.27
CA GLU A 575 45.85 5.18 -103.31
C GLU A 575 44.54 5.68 -102.66
N VAL A 576 43.45 5.72 -103.42
CA VAL A 576 42.10 6.05 -102.92
C VAL A 576 41.62 5.04 -101.86
N SER A 577 42.01 3.76 -101.95
CA SER A 577 41.54 2.73 -101.02
C SER A 577 42.15 2.87 -99.62
N GLY A 578 43.47 2.99 -99.50
CA GLY A 578 44.17 3.06 -98.21
C GLY A 578 43.88 4.33 -97.39
N LEU A 579 43.50 5.43 -98.04
CA LEU A 579 43.09 6.66 -97.34
C LEU A 579 41.68 6.58 -96.73
N LYS A 580 40.79 5.72 -97.27
CA LYS A 580 39.43 5.53 -96.74
C LYS A 580 39.40 4.76 -95.43
N GLU A 581 40.29 3.78 -95.26
CA GLU A 581 40.39 2.98 -94.03
C GLU A 581 40.82 3.87 -92.85
N ARG A 582 41.88 4.67 -93.03
CA ARG A 582 42.38 5.62 -92.01
C ARG A 582 41.36 6.68 -91.60
N LEU A 583 40.53 7.16 -92.54
CA LEU A 583 39.44 8.09 -92.27
C LEU A 583 38.36 7.45 -91.38
N HIS A 584 38.06 6.16 -91.59
CA HIS A 584 37.05 5.44 -90.81
C HIS A 584 37.46 5.25 -89.33
N GLU A 585 38.73 4.92 -89.08
CA GLU A 585 39.26 4.75 -87.71
C GLU A 585 39.19 6.04 -86.89
N ALA A 586 39.60 7.19 -87.47
CA ALA A 586 39.56 8.48 -86.80
C ALA A 586 38.13 8.90 -86.42
N ALA A 587 37.18 8.73 -87.34
CA ALA A 587 35.76 9.04 -87.11
C ALA A 587 35.15 8.17 -85.99
N MET A 588 35.50 6.88 -85.92
CA MET A 588 35.05 5.97 -84.86
C MET A 588 35.58 6.38 -83.48
N GLN A 589 36.85 6.76 -83.36
CA GLN A 589 37.43 7.23 -82.10
C GLN A 589 36.79 8.54 -81.62
N ARG A 590 36.58 9.50 -82.52
CA ARG A 590 35.90 10.76 -82.17
C ARG A 590 34.45 10.53 -81.74
N HIS A 591 33.70 9.69 -82.45
CA HIS A 591 32.30 9.43 -82.11
C HIS A 591 32.15 8.70 -80.76
N GLY A 592 33.14 7.91 -80.32
CA GLY A 592 33.22 7.39 -78.95
C GLY A 592 33.24 8.52 -77.92
N LEU A 593 34.28 9.36 -77.96
CA LEU A 593 34.45 10.50 -77.06
C LEU A 593 33.25 11.47 -77.08
N GLU A 594 32.63 11.69 -78.24
CA GLU A 594 31.45 12.55 -78.38
C GLU A 594 30.21 12.01 -77.63
N ARG A 595 30.11 10.68 -77.43
CA ARG A 595 29.05 10.06 -76.61
C ARG A 595 29.35 10.22 -75.12
N ASP A 596 30.59 9.98 -74.72
CA ASP A 596 31.01 10.09 -73.31
C ASP A 596 30.91 11.53 -72.80
N MET A 597 31.26 12.52 -73.62
CA MET A 597 31.04 13.93 -73.32
C MET A 597 29.55 14.26 -73.13
N LYS A 598 28.67 13.81 -74.03
CA LYS A 598 27.21 14.05 -73.88
C LYS A 598 26.63 13.36 -72.64
N ALA A 599 27.13 12.18 -72.27
CA ALA A 599 26.76 11.53 -71.02
C ALA A 599 27.19 12.36 -69.79
N ALA A 600 28.40 12.95 -69.82
CA ALA A 600 28.89 13.84 -68.77
C ALA A 600 28.12 15.18 -68.71
N GLU A 601 27.70 15.75 -69.86
CA GLU A 601 26.84 16.95 -69.91
C GLU A 601 25.47 16.69 -69.26
N HIS A 602 24.84 15.55 -69.55
CA HIS A 602 23.58 15.15 -68.93
C HIS A 602 23.74 14.93 -67.42
N ALA A 603 24.75 14.16 -66.99
CA ALA A 603 25.03 13.94 -65.57
C ALA A 603 25.32 15.24 -64.81
N MET A 604 26.05 16.18 -65.42
CA MET A 604 26.29 17.52 -64.88
C MET A 604 25.01 18.33 -64.70
N LYS A 605 24.06 18.24 -65.64
CA LYS A 605 22.78 18.94 -65.57
C LYS A 605 21.90 18.42 -64.44
N ASP A 606 21.83 17.10 -64.28
CA ASP A 606 21.04 16.47 -63.21
C ASP A 606 21.65 16.75 -61.83
N LEU A 607 22.98 16.68 -61.70
CA LEU A 607 23.71 17.08 -60.49
C LEU A 607 23.56 18.58 -60.16
N SER A 608 23.42 19.44 -61.16
CA SER A 608 23.15 20.88 -60.96
C SER A 608 21.76 21.10 -60.35
N ALA A 609 20.75 20.38 -60.79
CA ALA A 609 19.39 20.45 -60.22
C ALA A 609 19.33 19.84 -58.81
N GLU A 610 20.05 18.74 -58.56
CA GLU A 610 20.22 18.16 -57.22
C GLU A 610 20.90 19.16 -56.27
N LYS A 611 21.95 19.85 -56.74
CA LYS A 611 22.65 20.91 -56.01
C LYS A 611 21.72 22.05 -55.62
N GLU A 612 20.98 22.62 -56.57
CA GLU A 612 20.06 23.74 -56.30
C GLU A 612 19.01 23.38 -55.23
N MET A 613 18.42 22.18 -55.30
CA MET A 613 17.49 21.69 -54.28
C MET A 613 18.12 21.49 -52.89
N LEU A 614 19.40 21.14 -52.80
CA LEU A 614 20.12 21.01 -51.53
C LEU A 614 20.50 22.38 -50.95
N GLU A 615 20.94 23.32 -51.79
CA GLU A 615 21.24 24.70 -51.39
C GLU A 615 19.98 25.45 -50.91
N GLU A 616 18.82 25.24 -51.55
CA GLU A 616 17.55 25.82 -51.12
C GLU A 616 17.09 25.26 -49.75
N LYS A 617 17.26 23.95 -49.50
CA LYS A 617 17.02 23.35 -48.18
C LYS A 617 17.95 23.93 -47.11
N LEU A 618 19.24 24.08 -47.42
CA LEU A 618 20.23 24.65 -46.50
C LEU A 618 20.01 26.15 -46.22
N LEU A 619 19.36 26.89 -47.13
CA LEU A 619 18.96 28.28 -46.88
C LEU A 619 17.89 28.35 -45.77
N ARG A 620 16.89 27.46 -45.80
CA ARG A 620 15.81 27.38 -44.81
C ARG A 620 16.33 27.06 -43.39
N LYS A 621 17.46 26.34 -43.27
CA LYS A 621 18.14 26.04 -41.99
C LYS A 621 18.32 27.29 -41.11
N LYS A 622 18.73 28.43 -41.68
CA LYS A 622 18.98 29.68 -40.94
C LYS A 622 17.71 30.26 -40.31
N GLU A 623 16.54 29.98 -40.88
CA GLU A 623 15.24 30.38 -40.32
C GLU A 623 14.83 29.44 -39.18
N THR A 624 15.05 28.14 -39.33
CA THR A 624 14.85 27.14 -38.26
C THR A 624 15.76 27.40 -37.06
N GLU A 625 17.04 27.72 -37.27
CA GLU A 625 18.00 28.11 -36.22
C GLU A 625 17.55 29.37 -35.46
N ARG A 626 16.96 30.35 -36.15
CA ARG A 626 16.39 31.56 -35.52
C ARG A 626 15.15 31.23 -34.69
N ARG A 627 14.24 30.38 -35.20
CA ARG A 627 13.04 29.91 -34.48
C ARG A 627 13.43 29.09 -33.24
N LEU A 628 14.46 28.24 -33.34
CA LEU A 628 14.97 27.45 -32.22
C LEU A 628 15.46 28.37 -31.08
N LYS A 629 16.37 29.31 -31.38
CA LYS A 629 16.88 30.26 -30.37
C LYS A 629 15.78 31.11 -29.72
N ALA A 630 14.73 31.45 -30.48
CA ALA A 630 13.57 32.20 -29.97
C ALA A 630 12.61 31.37 -29.09
N LEU A 631 12.72 30.03 -29.09
CA LEU A 631 12.02 29.11 -28.19
C LEU A 631 12.89 28.77 -26.98
N GLU A 632 14.18 28.48 -27.18
CA GLU A 632 15.17 28.20 -26.13
C GLU A 632 15.28 29.38 -25.14
N ALA A 633 15.35 30.61 -25.65
CA ALA A 633 15.41 31.84 -24.84
C ALA A 633 14.17 32.12 -23.97
N ARG A 634 13.11 31.29 -24.04
CA ARG A 634 11.91 31.40 -23.21
C ARG A 634 11.96 30.56 -21.92
N GLY A 635 13.09 29.89 -21.63
CA GLY A 635 13.26 29.08 -20.42
C GLY A 635 12.22 27.96 -20.31
N LEU A 636 11.86 27.32 -21.42
CA LEU A 636 10.68 26.46 -21.50
C LEU A 636 10.66 25.31 -20.48
N LYS A 637 11.82 24.68 -20.25
CA LYS A 637 12.00 23.60 -19.28
C LYS A 637 11.78 24.08 -17.83
N GLU A 638 12.31 25.25 -17.49
CA GLU A 638 12.15 25.88 -16.18
C GLU A 638 10.68 26.28 -15.95
N ARG A 639 9.99 26.78 -16.98
CA ARG A 639 8.55 27.08 -16.96
C ARG A 639 7.69 25.83 -16.79
N LEU A 640 8.04 24.71 -17.44
CA LEU A 640 7.37 23.42 -17.25
C LEU A 640 7.54 22.91 -15.81
N GLU A 641 8.78 22.86 -15.30
CA GLU A 641 9.04 22.45 -13.92
C GLU A 641 8.35 23.35 -12.89
N ALA A 642 8.30 24.67 -13.12
CA ALA A 642 7.61 25.61 -12.25
C ALA A 642 6.08 25.45 -12.30
N ASN A 643 5.51 25.17 -13.47
CA ASN A 643 4.08 24.88 -13.62
C ASN A 643 3.69 23.58 -12.90
N GLU A 644 4.47 22.51 -13.06
CA GLU A 644 4.18 21.22 -12.42
C GLU A 644 4.30 21.32 -10.88
N LYS A 645 5.38 21.93 -10.36
CA LYS A 645 5.54 22.19 -8.92
C LYS A 645 4.45 23.14 -8.37
N GLY A 646 3.88 24.00 -9.20
CA GLY A 646 2.71 24.82 -8.86
C GLY A 646 1.42 24.01 -8.78
N LEU A 647 1.17 23.17 -9.78
CA LEU A 647 -0.03 22.34 -9.90
C LEU A 647 -0.10 21.28 -8.78
N GLU A 648 1.02 20.67 -8.41
CA GLU A 648 1.12 19.77 -7.26
C GLU A 648 0.73 20.46 -5.95
N ARG A 649 1.25 21.67 -5.71
CA ARG A 649 0.92 22.48 -4.52
C ARG A 649 -0.57 22.83 -4.47
N ALA A 650 -1.12 23.36 -5.57
CA ALA A 650 -2.52 23.71 -5.67
C ALA A 650 -3.44 22.49 -5.46
N THR A 651 -3.08 21.34 -6.03
CA THR A 651 -3.81 20.06 -5.85
C THR A 651 -3.73 19.56 -4.40
N SER A 652 -2.56 19.68 -3.75
CA SER A 652 -2.37 19.31 -2.34
C SER A 652 -3.19 20.21 -1.40
N GLU A 653 -3.15 21.53 -1.61
CA GLU A 653 -3.98 22.48 -0.85
C GLU A 653 -5.48 22.24 -1.06
N MET A 654 -5.90 21.93 -2.30
CA MET A 654 -7.30 21.61 -2.61
C MET A 654 -7.75 20.33 -1.87
N ASN A 655 -6.91 19.30 -1.83
CA ASN A 655 -7.21 18.06 -1.11
C ASN A 655 -7.26 18.28 0.42
N GLN A 656 -6.35 19.09 0.97
CA GLN A 656 -6.42 19.50 2.38
C GLN A 656 -7.67 20.34 2.69
N ALA A 657 -8.04 21.26 1.80
CA ALA A 657 -9.24 22.09 1.94
C ALA A 657 -10.52 21.24 1.87
N ARG A 658 -10.59 20.26 0.96
CA ARG A 658 -11.69 19.28 0.87
C ARG A 658 -11.79 18.41 2.13
N GLY A 659 -10.68 17.86 2.62
CA GLY A 659 -10.65 17.08 3.87
C GLY A 659 -11.07 17.92 5.10
N ARG A 660 -10.60 19.17 5.18
CA ARG A 660 -11.05 20.11 6.21
C ARG A 660 -12.54 20.42 6.07
N LEU A 661 -13.04 20.67 4.86
CA LEU A 661 -14.46 20.92 4.62
C LEU A 661 -15.32 19.74 5.10
N GLN A 662 -14.96 18.50 4.73
CA GLN A 662 -15.66 17.30 5.17
C GLN A 662 -15.71 17.24 6.72
N SER A 663 -14.57 17.38 7.41
CA SER A 663 -14.55 17.41 8.88
C SER A 663 -15.34 18.58 9.49
N THR A 664 -15.51 19.68 8.74
CA THR A 664 -16.30 20.85 9.18
C THR A 664 -17.80 20.61 8.97
N GLU A 665 -18.19 19.92 7.90
CA GLU A 665 -19.56 19.48 7.62
C GLU A 665 -20.01 18.42 8.65
N GLU A 666 -19.23 17.36 8.85
CA GLU A 666 -19.45 16.34 9.88
C GLU A 666 -19.60 16.96 11.28
N SER A 667 -18.72 17.91 11.61
CA SER A 667 -18.74 18.59 12.92
C SER A 667 -19.70 19.79 13.00
N ALA A 668 -20.37 20.15 11.91
CA ALA A 668 -21.51 21.07 11.88
C ALA A 668 -22.83 20.28 12.02
N GLU A 669 -22.94 19.10 11.40
CA GLU A 669 -24.02 18.16 11.67
C GLU A 669 -24.03 17.71 13.14
N ALA A 670 -22.87 17.37 13.71
CA ALA A 670 -22.76 17.06 15.14
C ALA A 670 -23.25 18.21 16.02
N LEU A 671 -22.90 19.46 15.68
CA LEU A 671 -23.36 20.66 16.39
C LEU A 671 -24.89 20.87 16.24
N SER A 672 -25.44 20.59 15.05
CA SER A 672 -26.88 20.61 14.81
C SER A 672 -27.61 19.63 15.73
N ARG A 673 -27.17 18.36 15.73
CA ARG A 673 -27.75 17.24 16.49
C ARG A 673 -27.64 17.39 18.01
N ALA A 674 -26.63 18.09 18.54
CA ALA A 674 -26.44 18.28 19.98
C ALA A 674 -27.51 19.18 20.63
N LYS A 675 -28.17 18.70 21.70
CA LYS A 675 -29.13 19.51 22.50
C LYS A 675 -28.47 20.10 23.77
N ALA A 676 -28.65 21.41 23.90
CA ALA A 676 -28.66 22.22 25.13
C ALA A 676 -27.42 22.34 26.04
N GLU A 677 -26.57 21.33 26.27
CA GLU A 677 -25.63 21.37 27.41
C GLU A 677 -24.15 21.15 27.08
N CYS A 678 -23.28 21.67 27.96
CA CYS A 678 -21.83 21.67 27.82
C CYS A 678 -21.20 20.51 28.63
N PRO A 679 -20.47 19.56 28.01
CA PRO A 679 -19.98 18.33 28.65
C PRO A 679 -18.81 18.51 29.62
N VAL A 680 -18.57 19.75 30.08
CA VAL A 680 -17.52 20.11 31.06
C VAL A 680 -18.10 20.90 32.25
N CYS A 681 -19.34 21.43 32.17
CA CYS A 681 -19.85 22.33 33.19
C CYS A 681 -21.39 22.47 33.33
N GLU A 682 -22.19 21.59 32.71
CA GLU A 682 -23.62 21.36 33.03
C GLU A 682 -24.49 22.62 33.20
N LYS A 683 -24.28 23.63 32.36
CA LYS A 683 -25.13 24.82 32.25
C LYS A 683 -25.78 24.92 30.87
N PRO A 684 -27.03 25.40 30.77
CA PRO A 684 -27.69 25.59 29.49
C PRO A 684 -26.90 26.51 28.56
N LEU A 685 -26.64 26.03 27.34
CA LEU A 685 -26.20 26.85 26.22
C LEU A 685 -27.39 27.68 25.74
N GLU A 686 -27.47 28.93 26.19
CA GLU A 686 -28.36 29.95 25.63
C GLU A 686 -28.34 29.89 24.09
N ALA A 687 -29.51 29.93 23.46
CA ALA A 687 -29.66 29.70 22.01
C ALA A 687 -28.70 30.56 21.17
N GLY A 688 -28.53 31.84 21.52
CA GLY A 688 -27.62 32.77 20.85
C GLY A 688 -26.13 32.38 20.89
N LYS A 689 -25.70 31.47 21.77
CA LYS A 689 -24.36 30.84 21.71
C LYS A 689 -24.31 29.72 20.69
N LYS A 690 -25.34 28.86 20.61
CA LYS A 690 -25.40 27.77 19.62
C LYS A 690 -25.48 28.35 18.20
N ASP A 691 -26.33 29.35 17.98
CA ASP A 691 -26.46 30.04 16.69
C ASP A 691 -25.18 30.80 16.30
N ARG A 692 -24.43 31.34 17.28
CA ARG A 692 -23.10 31.92 17.04
C ARG A 692 -22.08 30.89 16.55
N ILE A 693 -22.11 29.67 17.07
CA ILE A 693 -21.15 28.61 16.69
C ILE A 693 -21.57 27.97 15.35
N ALA A 694 -22.88 27.73 15.14
CA ALA A 694 -23.41 27.29 13.86
C ALA A 694 -23.14 28.33 12.76
N GLY A 695 -23.39 29.62 13.04
CA GLY A 695 -23.09 30.72 12.14
C GLY A 695 -21.59 30.93 11.89
N LYS A 696 -20.71 30.61 12.85
CA LYS A 696 -19.26 30.53 12.62
C LYS A 696 -18.92 29.39 11.65
N LYS A 697 -19.40 28.17 11.90
CA LYS A 697 -19.11 27.02 11.02
C LYS A 697 -19.71 27.17 9.63
N ALA A 698 -20.90 27.77 9.49
CA ALA A 698 -21.47 28.09 8.19
C ALA A 698 -20.57 29.05 7.38
N ARG A 699 -19.99 30.08 8.03
CA ARG A 699 -18.99 30.96 7.39
C ARG A 699 -17.67 30.25 7.08
N GLU A 700 -17.22 29.35 7.96
CA GLU A 700 -16.00 28.56 7.76
C GLU A 700 -16.16 27.59 6.57
N MET A 701 -17.30 26.90 6.46
CA MET A 701 -17.62 26.05 5.31
C MET A 701 -17.83 26.85 4.03
N ALA A 702 -18.42 28.06 4.10
CA ALA A 702 -18.53 28.95 2.94
C ALA A 702 -17.14 29.37 2.45
N GLY A 703 -16.26 29.88 3.33
CA GLY A 703 -14.89 30.26 2.98
C GLY A 703 -14.01 29.08 2.54
N LEU A 704 -14.25 27.87 3.05
CA LEU A 704 -13.61 26.65 2.54
C LEU A 704 -14.12 26.28 1.14
N LYS A 705 -15.42 26.43 0.85
CA LYS A 705 -15.99 26.20 -0.50
C LYS A 705 -15.52 27.25 -1.51
N GLU A 706 -15.44 28.52 -1.12
CA GLU A 706 -14.83 29.59 -1.92
C GLU A 706 -13.33 29.31 -2.19
N ARG A 707 -12.57 28.88 -1.17
CA ARG A 707 -11.16 28.51 -1.34
C ARG A 707 -10.96 27.28 -2.22
N ILE A 708 -11.85 26.28 -2.13
CA ILE A 708 -11.82 25.10 -3.03
C ILE A 708 -12.10 25.55 -4.47
N ALA A 709 -13.14 26.34 -4.71
CA ALA A 709 -13.45 26.85 -6.06
C ALA A 709 -12.31 27.70 -6.65
N ALA A 710 -11.66 28.54 -5.83
CA ALA A 710 -10.49 29.32 -6.25
C ALA A 710 -9.27 28.44 -6.57
N LEU A 711 -9.05 27.36 -5.80
CA LEU A 711 -7.98 26.39 -6.06
C LEU A 711 -8.28 25.52 -7.30
N GLU A 712 -9.53 25.12 -7.52
CA GLU A 712 -9.99 24.42 -8.72
C GLU A 712 -9.75 25.27 -9.98
N GLN A 713 -10.19 26.53 -9.96
CA GLN A 713 -9.96 27.49 -11.06
C GLN A 713 -8.46 27.79 -11.28
N SER A 714 -7.66 27.78 -10.21
CA SER A 714 -6.19 27.88 -10.30
C SER A 714 -5.56 26.64 -10.97
N CYS A 715 -6.03 25.44 -10.62
CA CYS A 715 -5.58 24.20 -11.25
C CYS A 715 -5.96 24.14 -12.74
N GLU A 716 -7.17 24.58 -13.12
CA GLU A 716 -7.57 24.68 -14.53
C GLU A 716 -6.67 25.64 -15.32
N ALA A 717 -6.34 26.81 -14.76
CA ALA A 717 -5.43 27.77 -15.39
C ALA A 717 -4.01 27.19 -15.56
N MET A 718 -3.48 26.50 -14.55
CA MET A 718 -2.17 25.84 -14.64
C MET A 718 -2.18 24.70 -15.67
N LEU A 719 -3.24 23.89 -15.73
CA LEU A 719 -3.41 22.83 -16.73
C LEU A 719 -3.51 23.37 -18.16
N ALA A 720 -4.12 24.55 -18.36
CA ALA A 720 -4.16 25.23 -19.66
C ALA A 720 -2.77 25.70 -20.10
N GLU A 721 -2.00 26.34 -19.22
CA GLU A 721 -0.60 26.74 -19.50
C GLU A 721 0.31 25.50 -19.68
N ARG A 722 0.09 24.38 -18.96
CA ARG A 722 0.83 23.13 -19.17
C ARG A 722 0.63 22.58 -20.58
N LYS A 723 -0.62 22.54 -21.07
CA LYS A 723 -0.93 22.14 -22.46
C LYS A 723 -0.27 23.05 -23.49
N ARG A 724 -0.20 24.35 -23.23
CA ARG A 724 0.50 25.32 -24.08
C ARG A 724 2.01 25.10 -24.09
N LEU A 725 2.62 24.92 -22.93
CA LEU A 725 4.05 24.64 -22.77
C LEU A 725 4.44 23.33 -23.50
N GLN A 726 3.62 22.29 -23.39
CA GLN A 726 3.80 21.02 -24.12
C GLN A 726 3.66 21.18 -25.65
N ALA A 727 2.86 22.14 -26.14
CA ALA A 727 2.82 22.48 -27.55
C ALA A 727 4.08 23.24 -28.00
N GLU A 728 4.58 24.21 -27.21
CA GLU A 728 5.86 24.89 -27.44
C GLU A 728 7.05 23.90 -27.38
N GLU A 729 6.99 22.85 -26.54
CA GLU A 729 7.97 21.77 -26.44
C GLU A 729 7.95 20.87 -27.69
N LYS A 730 6.76 20.53 -28.19
CA LYS A 730 6.59 19.75 -29.42
C LYS A 730 7.18 20.50 -30.63
N GLU A 731 6.90 21.79 -30.78
CA GLU A 731 7.52 22.62 -31.83
C GLU A 731 9.05 22.63 -31.74
N LEU A 732 9.61 22.75 -30.53
CA LEU A 732 11.05 22.70 -30.30
C LEU A 732 11.66 21.36 -30.75
N SER A 733 10.97 20.25 -30.46
CA SER A 733 11.41 18.90 -30.87
C SER A 733 11.39 18.71 -32.40
N GLU A 734 10.41 19.29 -33.09
CA GLU A 734 10.27 19.23 -34.55
C GLU A 734 11.32 20.11 -35.25
N ALA A 735 11.63 21.27 -34.69
CA ALA A 735 12.73 22.13 -35.14
C ALA A 735 14.10 21.46 -34.97
N LEU A 736 14.34 20.76 -33.84
CA LEU A 736 15.55 19.96 -33.61
C LEU A 736 15.67 18.78 -34.58
N HIS A 737 14.57 18.09 -34.90
CA HIS A 737 14.58 17.03 -35.92
C HIS A 737 14.93 17.59 -37.31
N SER A 738 14.34 18.73 -37.67
CA SER A 738 14.61 19.41 -38.93
C SER A 738 16.09 19.82 -39.06
N LEU A 739 16.72 20.26 -37.97
CA LEU A 739 18.15 20.61 -37.96
C LEU A 739 19.07 19.43 -38.32
N LYS A 740 18.71 18.19 -37.95
CA LYS A 740 19.48 16.99 -38.30
C LYS A 740 19.40 16.68 -39.80
N ALA A 741 18.20 16.73 -40.38
CA ALA A 741 18.02 16.56 -41.83
C ALA A 741 18.78 17.63 -42.65
N PHE A 742 18.91 18.86 -42.13
CA PHE A 742 19.75 19.89 -42.76
C PHE A 742 21.27 19.63 -42.63
N HIS A 743 21.71 18.78 -41.70
CA HIS A 743 23.12 18.37 -41.61
C HIS A 743 23.46 17.32 -42.69
N GLU A 744 22.61 16.31 -42.85
CA GLU A 744 22.69 15.27 -43.88
C GLU A 744 22.63 15.85 -45.30
N ALA A 745 21.80 16.88 -45.50
CA ALA A 745 21.78 17.66 -46.75
C ALA A 745 23.11 18.38 -47.04
N GLY A 746 23.83 18.83 -46.00
CA GLY A 746 25.16 19.45 -46.13
C GLY A 746 26.24 18.49 -46.61
N GLU A 747 26.30 17.29 -46.04
CA GLU A 747 27.22 16.24 -46.53
C GLU A 747 26.88 15.79 -47.96
N SER A 748 25.59 15.71 -48.28
CA SER A 748 25.12 15.35 -49.61
C SER A 748 25.56 16.40 -50.64
N LEU A 749 25.43 17.68 -50.30
CA LEU A 749 25.89 18.79 -51.14
C LEU A 749 27.40 18.74 -51.39
N GLN A 750 28.22 18.36 -50.41
CA GLN A 750 29.67 18.18 -50.62
C GLN A 750 29.94 17.09 -51.69
N LYS A 751 29.35 15.90 -51.51
CA LYS A 751 29.49 14.76 -52.43
C LYS A 751 29.01 15.08 -53.86
N VAL A 752 27.98 15.92 -54.00
CA VAL A 752 27.50 16.43 -55.30
C VAL A 752 28.51 17.39 -55.94
N ASN A 753 29.09 18.33 -55.19
CA ASN A 753 30.12 19.24 -55.72
C ASN A 753 31.40 18.51 -56.16
N GLU A 754 31.82 17.47 -55.43
CA GLU A 754 32.96 16.61 -55.79
C GLU A 754 32.71 15.87 -57.12
N ARG A 755 31.50 15.32 -57.34
CA ARG A 755 31.11 14.68 -58.61
C ARG A 755 31.02 15.68 -59.77
N ILE A 756 30.53 16.90 -59.52
CA ILE A 756 30.51 17.99 -60.50
C ILE A 756 31.94 18.39 -60.94
N ALA A 757 32.91 18.40 -60.02
CA ALA A 757 34.30 18.69 -60.36
C ALA A 757 34.88 17.63 -61.32
N LEU A 758 34.67 16.34 -61.02
CA LEU A 758 35.15 15.22 -61.85
C LEU A 758 34.58 15.26 -63.29
N HIS A 759 33.28 15.50 -63.44
CA HIS A 759 32.67 15.57 -64.78
C HIS A 759 33.10 16.81 -65.58
N ARG A 760 33.46 17.93 -64.94
CA ARG A 760 34.04 19.09 -65.62
C ARG A 760 35.39 18.79 -66.25
N GLU A 761 36.22 17.97 -65.61
CA GLU A 761 37.51 17.56 -66.13
C GLU A 761 37.37 16.70 -67.40
N THR A 762 36.40 15.76 -67.41
CA THR A 762 36.06 14.97 -68.61
C THR A 762 35.67 15.86 -69.80
N LEU A 763 34.89 16.92 -69.55
CA LEU A 763 34.42 17.85 -70.58
C LEU A 763 35.51 18.80 -71.11
N ALA A 764 36.62 18.97 -70.39
CA ALA A 764 37.75 19.81 -70.79
C ALA A 764 38.76 19.08 -71.72
N SER A 765 38.44 17.87 -72.20
CA SER A 765 39.37 17.02 -72.96
C SER A 765 39.71 17.58 -74.35
N LYS A 766 40.92 18.15 -74.48
CA LYS A 766 41.51 18.60 -75.77
C LYS A 766 41.58 17.52 -76.85
N ARG A 767 41.47 16.23 -76.49
CA ARG A 767 41.59 15.09 -77.42
C ARG A 767 40.47 15.04 -78.45
N HIS A 768 39.25 15.45 -78.10
CA HIS A 768 38.12 15.49 -79.04
C HIS A 768 38.33 16.52 -80.16
N GLU A 769 38.85 17.70 -79.83
CA GLU A 769 39.13 18.78 -80.80
C GLU A 769 40.28 18.42 -81.76
N GLN A 770 41.27 17.64 -81.30
CA GLN A 770 42.35 17.13 -82.13
C GLN A 770 41.83 16.15 -83.20
N LEU A 771 41.07 15.12 -82.80
CA LEU A 771 40.53 14.12 -83.72
C LEU A 771 39.57 14.72 -84.76
N ALA A 772 38.83 15.77 -84.40
CA ALA A 772 37.95 16.49 -85.34
C ALA A 772 38.72 17.17 -86.49
N LYS A 773 39.96 17.63 -86.25
CA LYS A 773 40.81 18.25 -87.27
C LYS A 773 41.45 17.21 -88.18
N GLU A 774 41.81 16.05 -87.64
CA GLU A 774 42.37 14.91 -88.39
C GLU A 774 41.34 14.28 -89.35
N GLU A 775 40.10 14.06 -88.91
CA GLU A 775 39.00 13.55 -89.75
C GLU A 775 38.71 14.48 -90.96
N ALA A 776 38.66 15.79 -90.74
CA ALA A 776 38.41 16.78 -91.77
C ALA A 776 39.51 16.80 -92.86
N ALA A 777 40.78 16.72 -92.45
CA ALA A 777 41.92 16.71 -93.38
C ALA A 777 41.93 15.44 -94.26
N LEU A 778 41.70 14.26 -93.68
CA LEU A 778 41.62 13.00 -94.42
C LEU A 778 40.43 12.98 -95.39
N SER A 779 39.27 13.49 -94.97
CA SER A 779 38.07 13.54 -95.81
C SER A 779 38.25 14.42 -97.06
N ALA A 780 38.99 15.53 -96.95
CA ALA A 780 39.30 16.37 -98.10
C ALA A 780 40.18 15.64 -99.13
N LYS A 781 41.19 14.90 -98.66
CA LYS A 781 42.19 14.25 -99.53
C LYS A 781 41.64 13.09 -100.35
N VAL A 782 40.74 12.28 -99.78
CA VAL A 782 40.05 11.20 -100.50
C VAL A 782 39.24 11.77 -101.68
N ARG A 783 38.51 12.86 -101.45
CA ARG A 783 37.57 13.47 -102.41
C ARG A 783 38.26 14.17 -103.59
N GLU A 784 39.55 14.49 -103.44
CA GLU A 784 40.41 15.01 -104.50
C GLU A 784 40.79 13.89 -105.49
N LEU A 785 41.33 12.78 -104.99
CA LEU A 785 41.85 11.67 -105.79
C LEU A 785 40.75 10.89 -106.54
N GLU A 786 39.54 10.80 -105.99
CA GLU A 786 38.39 10.17 -106.66
C GLU A 786 38.02 10.85 -107.99
N LYS A 787 38.23 12.17 -108.12
CA LYS A 787 38.02 12.88 -109.39
C LYS A 787 39.08 12.54 -110.44
N SER A 788 40.33 12.37 -110.01
CA SER A 788 41.45 12.06 -110.89
C SER A 788 41.29 10.68 -111.55
N LEU A 789 40.78 9.70 -110.81
CA LEU A 789 40.61 8.33 -111.29
C LEU A 789 39.62 8.22 -112.47
N ALA A 790 38.47 8.90 -112.36
CA ALA A 790 37.39 8.84 -113.36
C ALA A 790 37.78 9.50 -114.71
N ALA A 791 38.70 10.47 -114.70
CA ALA A 791 39.18 11.10 -115.93
C ALA A 791 40.09 10.18 -116.77
N ALA A 792 40.80 9.25 -116.11
CA ALA A 792 41.76 8.36 -116.78
C ALA A 792 41.10 7.22 -117.57
N GLU A 793 39.91 6.77 -117.17
CA GLU A 793 39.19 5.67 -117.84
C GLU A 793 38.65 6.07 -119.22
N GLN A 794 38.21 7.31 -119.37
CA GLN A 794 37.55 7.82 -120.58
C GLN A 794 38.50 7.83 -121.79
N ALA A 795 39.69 8.41 -121.63
CA ALA A 795 40.65 8.66 -122.72
C ALA A 795 41.28 7.38 -123.34
N LEU A 796 41.24 6.27 -122.60
CA LEU A 796 41.87 5.00 -122.97
C LEU A 796 41.11 4.28 -124.09
N LYS A 797 39.81 4.56 -124.21
CA LYS A 797 38.89 3.89 -125.14
C LYS A 797 39.07 4.32 -126.60
N GLU A 798 39.54 5.55 -126.83
CA GLU A 798 39.52 6.21 -128.15
C GLU A 798 40.78 5.90 -128.99
N MET A 799 41.89 5.48 -128.37
CA MET A 799 43.18 5.30 -129.08
C MET A 799 43.32 3.96 -129.84
N ARG A 800 42.38 3.01 -129.69
CA ARG A 800 42.56 1.62 -130.15
C ARG A 800 42.21 1.33 -131.61
N GLU A 801 41.73 2.30 -132.39
CA GLU A 801 41.07 2.04 -133.68
C GLU A 801 41.91 2.33 -134.96
N SER A 802 43.16 2.82 -134.86
CA SER A 802 43.85 3.48 -136.01
C SER A 802 45.16 2.87 -136.56
N GLU A 803 45.53 1.63 -136.20
CA GLU A 803 46.94 1.16 -136.25
C GLU A 803 47.35 0.17 -137.39
N ALA A 804 46.51 -0.08 -138.39
CA ALA A 804 46.50 -1.40 -139.05
C ALA A 804 47.40 -1.68 -140.29
N GLU A 805 47.94 -0.71 -141.04
CA GLU A 805 48.41 -0.97 -142.43
C GLU A 805 49.79 -0.42 -142.86
N SER A 806 50.50 -1.21 -143.70
CA SER A 806 51.44 -0.81 -144.79
C SER A 806 52.99 -0.73 -144.62
N GLY A 807 53.61 -1.69 -143.94
CA GLY A 807 54.61 -2.59 -144.58
C GLY A 807 55.93 -2.09 -145.20
N MET A 808 56.36 -0.82 -145.09
CA MET A 808 57.67 -0.33 -145.63
C MET A 808 58.90 -0.79 -144.80
N GLY A 809 58.85 -1.99 -144.21
CA GLY A 809 59.55 -2.28 -142.95
C GLY A 809 60.92 -2.96 -143.00
N SER A 810 61.46 -3.41 -144.13
CA SER A 810 62.68 -4.25 -144.15
C SER A 810 63.95 -3.54 -144.63
N LEU A 811 63.86 -2.74 -145.70
CA LEU A 811 65.01 -1.97 -146.19
C LEU A 811 65.23 -0.72 -145.37
N LEU A 812 64.19 0.11 -145.18
CA LEU A 812 64.22 1.28 -144.29
C LEU A 812 64.86 0.90 -142.95
N SER A 813 64.35 -0.17 -142.31
CA SER A 813 64.85 -0.73 -141.05
C SER A 813 66.38 -0.93 -140.98
N LYS A 814 67.13 -1.06 -142.08
CA LYS A 814 68.59 -1.28 -142.03
C LYS A 814 69.44 -0.01 -141.89
N LEU A 815 68.93 1.14 -142.32
CA LEU A 815 69.54 2.45 -142.01
C LEU A 815 68.67 3.34 -141.13
N GLN A 816 67.38 3.03 -140.95
CA GLN A 816 66.73 3.33 -139.66
C GLN A 816 67.56 2.66 -138.56
N GLU A 817 67.92 1.36 -138.61
CA GLU A 817 68.83 0.73 -137.61
C GLU A 817 70.12 1.50 -137.29
N LEU A 818 70.66 2.31 -138.21
CA LEU A 818 71.96 2.99 -138.06
C LEU A 818 71.83 4.52 -137.89
N ASN A 819 70.93 5.19 -138.61
CA ASN A 819 70.58 6.59 -138.35
C ASN A 819 69.76 6.73 -137.07
N GLU A 820 68.90 5.77 -136.74
CA GLU A 820 68.33 5.65 -135.39
C GLU A 820 69.47 5.33 -134.43
N ARG A 821 70.28 4.27 -134.55
CA ARG A 821 71.35 4.04 -133.56
C ARG A 821 72.29 5.23 -133.34
N LYS A 822 72.61 6.05 -134.35
CA LYS A 822 73.35 7.30 -134.12
C LYS A 822 72.48 8.43 -133.57
N ALA A 823 71.29 8.68 -134.10
CA ALA A 823 70.42 9.76 -133.64
C ALA A 823 69.79 9.45 -132.27
N GLU A 824 69.42 8.21 -131.97
CA GLU A 824 69.11 7.69 -130.63
C GLU A 824 70.29 7.90 -129.68
N ARG A 825 71.54 7.57 -130.07
CA ARG A 825 72.70 7.78 -129.18
C ARG A 825 73.04 9.26 -129.03
N GLN A 826 72.92 10.06 -130.08
CA GLN A 826 73.16 11.51 -130.04
C GLN A 826 72.05 12.26 -129.29
N ASN A 827 70.78 11.87 -129.48
CA ASN A 827 69.64 12.36 -128.70
C ASN A 827 69.66 11.82 -127.27
N ALA A 828 70.22 10.62 -127.03
CA ALA A 828 70.48 10.14 -125.68
C ALA A 828 71.61 10.95 -125.04
N CYS A 829 72.68 11.30 -125.76
CA CYS A 829 73.71 12.21 -125.26
C CYS A 829 73.12 13.58 -124.94
N THR A 830 72.46 14.27 -125.88
CA THR A 830 71.88 15.61 -125.62
C THR A 830 70.77 15.58 -124.56
N ARG A 831 69.93 14.53 -124.51
CA ARG A 831 68.96 14.34 -123.42
C ARG A 831 69.65 14.08 -122.08
N LEU A 832 70.69 13.24 -122.03
CA LEU A 832 71.46 13.00 -120.81
C LEU A 832 72.18 14.27 -120.36
N SER A 833 72.78 15.05 -121.27
CA SER A 833 73.38 16.36 -120.96
C SER A 833 72.35 17.34 -120.41
N ALA A 834 71.15 17.41 -120.98
CA ALA A 834 70.07 18.27 -120.46
C ALA A 834 69.48 17.74 -119.13
N GLU A 835 69.39 16.42 -118.93
CA GLU A 835 69.05 15.79 -117.65
C GLU A 835 70.15 16.08 -116.60
N ILE A 836 71.42 16.09 -116.99
CA ILE A 836 72.60 16.42 -116.16
C ILE A 836 72.57 17.90 -115.77
N GLU A 837 72.48 18.82 -116.74
CA GLU A 837 72.41 20.29 -116.49
C GLU A 837 71.21 20.64 -115.60
N SER A 838 70.07 19.98 -115.80
CA SER A 838 68.90 20.12 -114.93
C SER A 838 69.11 19.55 -113.52
N LEU A 839 69.83 18.43 -113.38
CA LEU A 839 70.17 17.86 -112.06
C LEU A 839 71.25 18.67 -111.34
N GLU A 840 72.24 19.21 -112.05
CA GLU A 840 73.27 20.11 -111.52
C GLU A 840 72.65 21.41 -110.99
N ALA A 841 71.75 22.02 -111.76
CA ALA A 841 70.98 23.18 -111.33
C ALA A 841 70.18 22.89 -110.04
N ARG A 842 69.46 21.75 -110.00
CA ARG A 842 68.67 21.34 -108.82
C ARG A 842 69.51 20.95 -107.60
N VAL A 843 70.69 20.37 -107.80
CA VAL A 843 71.63 20.10 -106.71
C VAL A 843 72.19 21.41 -106.15
N SER A 844 72.50 22.39 -107.01
CA SER A 844 72.91 23.72 -106.56
C SER A 844 71.80 24.46 -105.81
N GLU A 845 70.56 24.42 -106.32
CA GLU A 845 69.38 25.01 -105.69
C GLU A 845 69.13 24.40 -104.31
N ALA A 846 69.12 23.06 -104.21
CA ALA A 846 68.98 22.36 -102.93
C ALA A 846 70.14 22.66 -101.97
N ALA A 847 71.38 22.79 -102.45
CA ALA A 847 72.53 23.15 -101.61
C ALA A 847 72.40 24.55 -101.00
N ASP A 848 71.85 25.51 -101.74
CA ASP A 848 71.58 26.87 -101.23
C ASP A 848 70.37 26.92 -100.29
N GLU A 849 69.32 26.12 -100.53
CA GLU A 849 68.21 25.96 -99.58
C GLU A 849 68.68 25.34 -98.25
N ILE A 850 69.52 24.30 -98.30
CA ILE A 850 70.12 23.68 -97.10
C ILE A 850 70.94 24.70 -96.33
N ARG A 851 71.82 25.45 -97.02
CA ARG A 851 72.66 26.52 -96.44
C ARG A 851 71.82 27.55 -95.68
N GLY A 852 70.72 28.01 -96.28
CA GLY A 852 69.78 28.93 -95.63
C GLY A 852 69.09 28.32 -94.40
N CYS A 853 68.72 27.04 -94.46
CA CYS A 853 68.17 26.34 -93.30
C CYS A 853 69.19 26.17 -92.16
N GLU A 854 70.47 25.91 -92.47
CA GLU A 854 71.54 25.80 -91.47
C GLU A 854 71.80 27.14 -90.75
N GLU A 855 71.75 28.26 -91.48
CA GLU A 855 71.87 29.60 -90.88
C GLU A 855 70.70 29.93 -89.94
N GLU A 856 69.46 29.61 -90.35
CA GLU A 856 68.28 29.74 -89.48
C GLU A 856 68.35 28.84 -88.24
N VAL A 857 68.81 27.59 -88.40
CA VAL A 857 69.02 26.65 -87.29
C VAL A 857 70.04 27.22 -86.29
N SER A 858 71.19 27.75 -86.75
CA SER A 858 72.20 28.35 -85.87
C SER A 858 71.69 29.61 -85.15
N ALA A 859 70.84 30.41 -85.80
CA ALA A 859 70.20 31.57 -85.19
C ALA A 859 69.15 31.17 -84.13
N ALA A 860 68.39 30.10 -84.38
CA ALA A 860 67.42 29.55 -83.44
C ALA A 860 68.08 28.93 -82.21
N GLU A 861 69.19 28.20 -82.37
CA GLU A 861 69.96 27.61 -81.25
C GLU A 861 70.49 28.68 -80.28
N LYS A 862 71.14 29.73 -80.78
CA LYS A 862 71.63 30.86 -79.96
C LYS A 862 70.51 31.56 -79.19
N ALA A 863 69.31 31.64 -79.78
CA ALA A 863 68.14 32.21 -79.13
C ALA A 863 67.55 31.30 -78.03
N ILE A 864 67.71 29.98 -78.16
CA ILE A 864 67.33 29.00 -77.12
C ILE A 864 68.34 29.04 -75.96
N GLU A 865 69.64 29.12 -76.24
CA GLU A 865 70.70 29.28 -75.22
C GLU A 865 70.46 30.51 -74.34
N GLY A 866 70.09 31.65 -74.94
CA GLY A 866 69.67 32.85 -74.20
C GLY A 866 68.45 32.62 -73.31
N MET A 867 67.41 31.95 -73.82
CA MET A 867 66.21 31.61 -73.03
C MET A 867 66.48 30.58 -71.93
N GLU A 868 67.45 29.68 -72.10
CA GLU A 868 67.89 28.75 -71.05
C GLU A 868 68.60 29.50 -69.90
N SER A 869 69.35 30.55 -70.20
CA SER A 869 69.91 31.45 -69.18
C SER A 869 68.81 32.25 -68.45
N GLU A 870 67.81 32.79 -69.16
CA GLU A 870 66.65 33.47 -68.55
C GLU A 870 65.84 32.51 -67.66
N ARG A 871 65.67 31.26 -68.09
CA ARG A 871 65.02 30.20 -67.32
C ARG A 871 65.81 29.89 -66.04
N ALA A 872 67.12 29.68 -66.13
CA ALA A 872 67.95 29.36 -64.97
C ALA A 872 67.93 30.48 -63.91
N ALA A 873 67.96 31.75 -64.33
CA ALA A 873 67.79 32.89 -63.43
C ALA A 873 66.40 32.90 -62.76
N SER A 874 65.34 32.59 -63.53
CA SER A 874 63.96 32.51 -63.02
C SER A 874 63.77 31.34 -62.04
N GLU A 875 64.40 30.19 -62.27
CA GLU A 875 64.39 29.04 -61.36
C GLU A 875 65.18 29.27 -60.06
N SER A 876 66.20 30.14 -60.07
CA SER A 876 66.85 30.60 -58.83
C SER A 876 65.90 31.49 -58.04
N ALA A 877 65.34 32.52 -58.68
CA ALA A 877 64.45 33.48 -58.03
C ALA A 877 63.18 32.84 -57.42
N VAL A 878 62.68 31.74 -58.00
CA VAL A 878 61.62 30.92 -57.38
C VAL A 878 62.13 30.21 -56.12
N ARG A 879 63.28 29.52 -56.19
CA ARG A 879 63.89 28.83 -55.03
C ARG A 879 64.21 29.78 -53.87
N ASP A 880 64.72 30.97 -54.17
CA ASP A 880 65.04 31.97 -53.16
C ASP A 880 63.76 32.47 -52.44
N ALA A 881 62.67 32.70 -53.18
CA ALA A 881 61.36 33.05 -52.62
C ALA A 881 60.72 31.90 -51.81
N GLU A 882 60.87 30.65 -52.25
CA GLU A 882 60.42 29.46 -51.51
C GLU A 882 61.17 29.33 -50.17
N ALA A 883 62.48 29.58 -50.15
CA ALA A 883 63.30 29.52 -48.94
C ALA A 883 62.92 30.60 -47.91
N GLU A 884 62.59 31.83 -48.33
CA GLU A 884 62.08 32.86 -47.41
C GLU A 884 60.66 32.55 -46.89
N LEU A 885 59.78 32.02 -47.73
CA LEU A 885 58.45 31.57 -47.31
C LEU A 885 58.52 30.41 -46.28
N GLU A 886 59.48 29.49 -46.44
CA GLU A 886 59.71 28.41 -45.47
C GLU A 886 60.29 28.94 -44.14
N LYS A 887 61.18 29.94 -44.16
CA LYS A 887 61.65 30.63 -42.95
C LYS A 887 60.51 31.32 -42.21
N ALA A 888 59.66 32.06 -42.93
CA ALA A 888 58.52 32.78 -42.35
C ALA A 888 57.47 31.84 -41.73
N SER A 889 57.10 30.77 -42.44
CA SER A 889 56.16 29.76 -41.91
C SER A 889 56.71 29.00 -40.69
N LYS A 890 58.01 28.72 -40.63
CA LYS A 890 58.67 28.19 -39.42
C LYS A 890 58.61 29.15 -38.24
N ALA A 891 58.79 30.45 -38.46
CA ALA A 891 58.65 31.47 -37.41
C ALA A 891 57.22 31.56 -36.87
N ASN A 892 56.20 31.56 -37.74
CA ASN A 892 54.80 31.55 -37.34
C ASN A 892 54.46 30.32 -36.49
N ARG A 893 54.96 29.14 -36.89
CA ARG A 893 54.77 27.90 -36.13
C ARG A 893 55.34 27.97 -34.71
N LEU A 894 56.50 28.59 -34.51
CA LEU A 894 57.09 28.76 -33.17
C LEU A 894 56.25 29.71 -32.28
N LEU A 895 55.68 30.77 -32.86
CA LEU A 895 54.74 31.67 -32.16
C LEU A 895 53.43 30.95 -31.78
N GLU A 896 52.92 30.09 -32.66
CA GLU A 896 51.74 29.25 -32.39
C GLU A 896 52.02 28.23 -31.28
N GLU A 897 53.17 27.54 -31.32
CA GLU A 897 53.61 26.61 -30.27
C GLU A 897 53.84 27.32 -28.91
N GLU A 898 54.31 28.58 -28.91
CA GLU A 898 54.38 29.41 -27.69
C GLU A 898 53.00 29.81 -27.15
N LYS A 899 52.11 30.32 -28.02
CA LYS A 899 50.72 30.66 -27.69
C LYS A 899 50.00 29.46 -27.08
N ASP A 900 50.06 28.29 -27.71
CA ASP A 900 49.49 27.04 -27.20
C ASP A 900 50.06 26.64 -25.82
N ARG A 901 51.37 26.81 -25.61
CA ARG A 901 52.03 26.52 -24.32
C ARG A 901 51.54 27.46 -23.21
N LEU A 902 51.29 28.74 -23.52
CA LEU A 902 50.72 29.71 -22.58
C LEU A 902 49.26 29.36 -22.26
N THR A 903 48.43 29.09 -23.27
CA THR A 903 47.02 28.69 -23.08
C THR A 903 46.89 27.46 -22.18
N ARG A 904 47.72 26.42 -22.37
CA ARG A 904 47.71 25.22 -21.51
C ARG A 904 48.08 25.51 -20.05
N LYS A 905 48.95 26.50 -19.79
CA LYS A 905 49.26 26.95 -18.43
C LYS A 905 48.09 27.70 -17.78
N ILE A 906 47.43 28.58 -18.53
CA ILE A 906 46.24 29.33 -18.08
C ILE A 906 45.18 28.33 -17.62
N SER A 907 44.81 27.35 -18.46
CA SER A 907 43.81 26.32 -18.12
C SER A 907 44.17 25.54 -16.84
N ALA A 908 45.42 25.11 -16.69
CA ALA A 908 45.89 24.36 -15.52
C ALA A 908 45.99 25.19 -14.22
N ILE A 909 46.00 26.53 -14.33
CA ILE A 909 45.93 27.45 -13.19
C ILE A 909 44.46 27.75 -12.85
N SER A 910 43.61 27.97 -13.87
CA SER A 910 42.16 28.16 -13.70
C SER A 910 41.52 26.98 -12.96
N GLU A 911 41.82 25.75 -13.38
CA GLU A 911 41.31 24.53 -12.74
C GLU A 911 41.70 24.46 -11.25
N LYS A 912 42.94 24.82 -10.90
CA LYS A 912 43.39 24.88 -9.50
C LYS A 912 42.69 25.99 -8.71
N ARG A 913 42.42 27.14 -9.32
CA ARG A 913 41.67 28.23 -8.66
C ARG A 913 40.23 27.80 -8.36
N GLU A 914 39.60 27.05 -9.26
CA GLU A 914 38.25 26.51 -9.07
C GLU A 914 38.22 25.44 -7.97
N GLN A 915 39.18 24.48 -8.00
CA GLN A 915 39.37 23.51 -6.92
C GLN A 915 39.58 24.18 -5.55
N LEU A 916 40.42 25.22 -5.48
CA LEU A 916 40.61 26.00 -4.25
C LEU A 916 39.34 26.74 -3.83
N SER A 917 38.54 27.26 -4.78
CA SER A 917 37.29 27.96 -4.48
C SER A 917 36.25 27.01 -3.87
N ALA A 918 36.07 25.80 -4.43
CA ALA A 918 35.21 24.78 -3.84
C ALA A 918 35.72 24.32 -2.46
N ALA A 919 37.04 24.19 -2.29
CA ALA A 919 37.67 23.83 -1.03
C ALA A 919 37.70 24.97 0.02
N ILE A 920 37.34 26.19 -0.36
CA ILE A 920 37.01 27.32 0.53
C ILE A 920 35.53 27.26 0.91
N GLU A 921 34.62 27.12 -0.07
CA GLU A 921 33.17 27.09 0.19
C GLU A 921 32.74 25.93 1.09
N SER A 922 33.36 24.74 0.93
CA SER A 922 33.16 23.60 1.83
C SER A 922 33.54 23.93 3.29
N ARG A 923 34.62 24.71 3.48
CA ARG A 923 35.11 25.11 4.80
C ARG A 923 34.30 26.25 5.41
N GLU A 924 33.74 27.12 4.59
CA GLU A 924 32.80 28.14 5.03
C GLU A 924 31.47 27.52 5.49
N LYS A 925 31.06 26.37 4.92
CA LYS A 925 29.92 25.56 5.42
C LYS A 925 30.23 24.91 6.76
N GLU A 926 31.36 24.19 6.89
CA GLU A 926 31.84 23.65 8.19
C GLU A 926 31.88 24.73 9.29
N MET A 927 32.37 25.94 8.94
CA MET A 927 32.45 27.07 9.88
C MET A 927 31.07 27.64 10.24
N ASN A 928 30.10 27.67 9.31
CA ASN A 928 28.74 28.13 9.61
C ASN A 928 27.97 27.14 10.49
N GLU A 929 28.18 25.84 10.32
CA GLU A 929 27.59 24.80 11.18
C GLU A 929 28.10 24.94 12.63
N LEU A 930 29.41 25.10 12.81
CA LEU A 930 30.02 25.36 14.13
C LEU A 930 29.59 26.70 14.75
N ASN A 931 29.36 27.76 13.95
CA ASN A 931 28.79 29.02 14.47
C ASN A 931 27.36 28.82 14.99
N LEU A 932 26.53 28.04 14.31
CA LEU A 932 25.17 27.72 14.76
C LEU A 932 25.17 26.87 16.03
N GLU A 933 26.14 25.98 16.19
CA GLU A 933 26.38 25.23 17.42
C GLU A 933 26.87 26.14 18.56
N GLN A 934 27.81 27.05 18.28
CA GLN A 934 28.29 28.06 19.24
C GLN A 934 27.12 28.89 19.79
N SER A 935 26.31 29.52 18.92
CA SER A 935 25.20 30.37 19.37
C SER A 935 24.11 29.60 20.11
N ARG A 936 23.88 28.31 19.80
CA ARG A 936 22.99 27.44 20.60
C ARG A 936 23.55 27.22 22.00
N ASN A 937 24.84 26.90 22.10
CA ASN A 937 25.50 26.64 23.37
C ASN A 937 25.66 27.91 24.22
N GLU A 938 25.84 29.08 23.60
CA GLU A 938 25.82 30.39 24.28
C GLU A 938 24.45 30.71 24.87
N VAL A 939 23.37 30.58 24.08
CA VAL A 939 21.99 30.75 24.60
C VAL A 939 21.73 29.75 25.72
N ARG A 940 22.11 28.47 25.55
CA ARG A 940 21.92 27.44 26.58
C ARG A 940 22.71 27.71 27.86
N ILE A 941 23.89 28.33 27.78
CA ILE A 941 24.64 28.80 28.95
C ILE A 941 23.91 29.97 29.63
N VAL A 942 23.36 30.92 28.88
CA VAL A 942 22.60 32.05 29.44
C VAL A 942 21.31 31.58 30.13
N ASP A 943 20.57 30.65 29.53
CA ASP A 943 19.40 30.01 30.15
C ASP A 943 19.78 29.37 31.49
N LEU A 944 20.84 28.55 31.51
CA LEU A 944 21.33 27.87 32.71
C LEU A 944 21.95 28.83 33.74
N GLU A 945 22.54 29.96 33.33
CA GLU A 945 22.98 31.02 34.24
C GLU A 945 21.81 31.74 34.91
N GLU A 946 20.67 31.92 34.22
CA GLU A 946 19.46 32.47 34.82
C GLU A 946 18.82 31.47 35.79
N GLU A 947 18.66 30.20 35.38
CA GLU A 947 18.20 29.10 36.25
C GLU A 947 19.10 28.97 37.51
N TYR A 948 20.42 29.13 37.38
CA TYR A 948 21.35 29.03 38.52
C TYR A 948 21.18 30.16 39.56
N LYS A 949 20.72 31.36 39.15
CA LYS A 949 20.53 32.49 40.09
C LYS A 949 19.49 32.18 41.17
N GLU A 950 18.45 31.40 40.86
CA GLU A 950 17.44 30.97 41.82
C GLU A 950 18.03 30.13 42.98
N PHE A 951 19.18 29.49 42.76
CA PHE A 951 19.87 28.64 43.74
C PHE A 951 21.13 29.27 44.33
N SER A 952 21.43 30.54 44.00
CA SER A 952 22.67 31.26 44.33
C SER A 952 23.03 31.34 45.83
N ALA A 953 22.08 31.08 46.73
CA ALA A 953 22.31 31.02 48.18
C ALA A 953 22.90 29.69 48.69
N VAL A 954 23.11 28.67 47.84
CA VAL A 954 23.48 27.31 48.26
C VAL A 954 24.68 26.76 47.48
N GLU A 955 25.78 26.41 48.17
CA GLU A 955 26.97 25.81 47.52
C GLU A 955 26.65 24.42 46.91
N PRO A 956 27.03 24.12 45.66
CA PRO A 956 26.99 22.77 45.08
C PRO A 956 27.68 21.68 45.90
N PHE A 957 27.31 20.42 45.67
CA PHE A 957 28.03 19.26 46.20
C PHE A 957 29.40 19.11 45.52
N LYS A 958 30.42 18.72 46.30
CA LYS A 958 31.81 18.58 45.83
C LYS A 958 32.15 17.17 45.34
N GLU A 959 31.48 16.16 45.88
CA GLU A 959 31.50 14.76 45.44
C GLU A 959 30.05 14.32 45.23
N PHE A 960 29.73 13.77 44.05
CA PHE A 960 28.37 13.37 43.69
C PHE A 960 28.37 12.41 42.49
N GLN A 961 27.29 11.63 42.33
CA GLN A 961 26.96 11.00 41.06
C GLN A 961 25.76 11.71 40.42
N LEU A 962 25.93 12.22 39.19
CA LEU A 962 24.89 13.00 38.49
C LEU A 962 23.57 12.21 38.33
N ASN A 963 23.66 10.90 38.11
CA ASN A 963 22.52 10.00 37.96
C ASN A 963 21.79 9.70 39.28
N GLU A 964 22.44 9.88 40.43
CA GLU A 964 21.80 9.74 41.74
C GLU A 964 21.07 11.04 42.12
N LEU A 965 21.72 12.21 41.94
CA LEU A 965 21.08 13.51 42.15
C LEU A 965 19.83 13.71 41.27
N LYS A 966 19.90 13.34 39.98
CA LYS A 966 18.75 13.41 39.06
C LYS A 966 17.59 12.48 39.44
N LYS A 967 17.83 11.40 40.21
CA LYS A 967 16.79 10.53 40.78
C LYS A 967 16.31 11.00 42.15
N ARG A 968 17.17 11.67 42.93
CA ARG A 968 16.86 12.15 44.28
C ARG A 968 15.93 13.37 44.27
N ILE A 969 16.05 14.28 43.28
CA ILE A 969 15.17 15.47 43.19
C ILE A 969 13.67 15.11 43.14
N PRO A 970 13.17 14.25 42.24
CA PRO A 970 11.76 13.86 42.22
C PRO A 970 11.30 13.12 43.50
N ALA A 971 12.21 12.47 44.21
CA ALA A 971 11.90 11.87 45.51
C ALA A 971 11.71 12.95 46.59
N ILE A 972 12.61 13.95 46.67
CA ILE A 972 12.47 15.07 47.60
C ILE A 972 11.23 15.91 47.28
N GLU A 973 10.94 16.19 46.00
CA GLU A 973 9.76 16.95 45.60
C GLU A 973 8.46 16.24 46.02
N LYS A 974 8.42 14.90 45.87
CA LYS A 974 7.31 14.08 46.37
C LYS A 974 7.25 13.99 47.91
N GLU A 975 8.39 14.01 48.60
CA GLU A 975 8.45 14.13 50.06
C GLU A 975 7.89 15.49 50.52
N ILE A 976 8.14 16.58 49.78
CA ILE A 976 7.64 17.94 50.08
C ILE A 976 6.14 18.07 49.77
N GLU A 977 5.65 17.56 48.63
CA GLU A 977 4.21 17.52 48.34
C GLU A 977 3.44 16.75 49.43
N GLY A 978 4.05 15.69 49.97
CA GLY A 978 3.52 14.91 51.11
C GLY A 978 3.42 15.67 52.44
N LEU A 979 4.06 16.85 52.59
CA LEU A 979 3.97 17.69 53.79
C LEU A 979 2.82 18.72 53.73
N GLY A 980 2.22 18.94 52.56
CA GLY A 980 1.02 19.77 52.40
C GLY A 980 1.22 21.28 52.62
N ALA A 981 0.15 21.98 53.00
CA ALA A 981 0.13 23.43 53.17
C ALA A 981 0.58 23.83 54.60
N ILE A 982 1.80 24.34 54.72
CA ILE A 982 2.48 24.54 56.01
C ILE A 982 2.24 25.96 56.58
N ASN A 983 1.93 26.02 57.88
CA ASN A 983 1.66 27.25 58.62
C ASN A 983 2.89 27.76 59.39
N MET A 984 3.50 28.85 58.90
CA MET A 984 4.69 29.45 59.50
C MET A 984 4.44 30.23 60.82
N LYS A 985 3.19 30.55 61.18
CA LYS A 985 2.86 31.29 62.42
C LYS A 985 2.70 30.38 63.66
N SER A 986 2.88 29.08 63.49
CA SER A 986 2.82 28.06 64.54
C SER A 986 3.86 28.28 65.66
N MET A 987 5.03 28.83 65.33
CA MET A 987 6.16 28.96 66.26
C MET A 987 5.98 29.97 67.41
N GLU A 988 5.08 30.95 67.29
CA GLU A 988 4.92 32.02 68.30
C GLU A 988 3.75 31.78 69.28
N ASN A 989 2.76 30.94 68.91
CA ASN A 989 1.46 30.86 69.60
C ASN A 989 1.28 29.63 70.49
N PHE A 990 2.27 28.74 70.56
CA PHE A 990 2.15 27.41 71.17
C PHE A 990 2.01 27.42 72.71
N ASP A 991 2.86 28.20 73.40
CA ASP A 991 3.00 28.10 74.87
C ASP A 991 1.80 28.64 75.67
N SER A 992 1.01 29.55 75.10
CA SER A 992 -0.20 30.08 75.74
C SER A 992 -1.36 29.08 75.66
N PHE A 993 -1.56 28.46 74.49
CA PHE A 993 -2.69 27.57 74.21
C PHE A 993 -2.65 26.30 75.07
N ARG A 994 -1.43 25.81 75.39
CA ARG A 994 -1.20 24.60 76.19
C ARG A 994 -1.93 24.57 77.54
N LYS A 995 -2.10 25.72 78.20
CA LYS A 995 -2.73 25.78 79.53
C LYS A 995 -4.25 25.59 79.53
N GLU A 996 -4.95 25.93 78.44
CA GLU A 996 -6.41 25.71 78.35
C GLU A 996 -6.76 24.22 78.24
N VAL A 997 -5.81 23.39 77.82
CA VAL A 997 -6.02 21.98 77.49
C VAL A 997 -6.15 21.10 78.74
N ASP A 998 -5.29 21.33 79.75
CA ASP A 998 -5.24 20.50 80.96
C ASP A 998 -6.55 20.56 81.79
N ASP A 999 -7.24 21.71 81.82
CA ASP A 999 -8.53 21.91 82.51
C ASP A 999 -9.72 21.15 81.87
N VAL A 1000 -9.60 20.79 80.59
CA VAL A 1000 -10.60 19.98 79.88
C VAL A 1000 -10.37 18.49 80.18
N ARG A 1001 -9.10 18.08 80.34
CA ARG A 1001 -8.68 16.68 80.50
C ARG A 1001 -9.30 16.01 81.72
N GLU A 1002 -9.36 16.69 82.87
CA GLU A 1002 -9.90 16.11 84.11
C GLU A 1002 -11.39 15.73 84.03
N LYS A 1003 -12.17 16.44 83.20
CA LYS A 1003 -13.61 16.19 83.02
C LYS A 1003 -13.88 14.96 82.15
N ALA A 1004 -13.01 14.70 81.18
CA ALA A 1004 -13.15 13.59 80.23
C ALA A 1004 -12.98 12.23 80.91
N VAL A 1005 -12.05 12.12 81.87
CA VAL A 1005 -11.76 10.88 82.64
C VAL A 1005 -13.00 10.33 83.36
N LYS A 1006 -13.75 11.19 84.06
CA LYS A 1006 -14.91 10.79 84.88
C LYS A 1006 -16.07 10.20 84.06
N LEU A 1007 -16.17 10.54 82.77
CA LEU A 1007 -17.19 9.98 81.87
C LEU A 1007 -16.80 8.58 81.35
N ASP A 1008 -15.50 8.29 81.21
CA ASP A 1008 -15.03 6.98 80.75
C ASP A 1008 -15.23 5.87 81.82
N GLU A 1009 -15.32 6.24 83.09
CA GLU A 1009 -15.71 5.33 84.19
C GLU A 1009 -17.17 4.89 84.08
N GLU A 1010 -18.10 5.81 83.80
CA GLU A 1010 -19.52 5.48 83.56
C GLU A 1010 -19.69 4.56 82.34
N ARG A 1011 -18.90 4.78 81.28
CA ARG A 1011 -18.91 3.96 80.06
C ARG A 1011 -18.56 2.50 80.34
N LYS A 1012 -17.50 2.24 81.12
CA LYS A 1012 -17.00 0.88 81.43
C LYS A 1012 -18.07 0.00 82.08
N ALA A 1013 -18.85 0.57 83.01
CA ALA A 1013 -19.92 -0.16 83.70
C ALA A 1013 -21.06 -0.62 82.78
N VAL A 1014 -21.27 0.02 81.62
CA VAL A 1014 -22.28 -0.39 80.63
C VAL A 1014 -21.77 -1.53 79.73
N VAL A 1015 -20.45 -1.58 79.46
CA VAL A 1015 -19.83 -2.66 78.67
C VAL A 1015 -19.97 -4.01 79.39
N GLU A 1016 -19.65 -4.08 80.68
CA GLU A 1016 -19.71 -5.32 81.48
C GLU A 1016 -21.12 -5.95 81.54
N MET A 1017 -22.18 -5.16 81.28
CA MET A 1017 -23.56 -5.65 81.17
C MET A 1017 -23.83 -6.35 79.83
N ILE A 1018 -23.17 -5.91 78.75
CA ILE A 1018 -23.33 -6.48 77.40
C ILE A 1018 -22.70 -7.87 77.34
N ASP A 1019 -21.49 -8.03 77.88
CA ASP A 1019 -20.74 -9.29 77.88
C ASP A 1019 -21.55 -10.44 78.51
N LYS A 1020 -22.28 -10.14 79.60
CA LYS A 1020 -23.15 -11.08 80.32
C LYS A 1020 -24.38 -11.54 79.52
N ILE A 1021 -24.77 -10.82 78.46
CA ILE A 1021 -25.82 -11.25 77.52
C ILE A 1021 -25.24 -12.23 76.50
N GLU A 1022 -24.00 -12.01 76.02
CA GLU A 1022 -23.37 -12.83 74.98
C GLU A 1022 -23.11 -14.26 75.45
N VAL A 1023 -22.60 -14.42 76.68
CA VAL A 1023 -22.37 -15.72 77.33
C VAL A 1023 -23.66 -16.56 77.37
N ARG A 1024 -24.83 -15.93 77.52
CA ARG A 1024 -26.12 -16.63 77.50
C ARG A 1024 -26.57 -17.04 76.10
N LYS A 1025 -26.36 -16.18 75.09
CA LYS A 1025 -26.67 -16.48 73.68
C LYS A 1025 -25.90 -17.71 73.19
N LEU A 1026 -24.62 -17.83 73.58
CA LEU A 1026 -23.75 -18.94 73.21
C LEU A 1026 -24.28 -20.32 73.64
N ASN A 1027 -24.80 -20.42 74.87
CA ASN A 1027 -25.25 -21.70 75.42
C ASN A 1027 -26.46 -22.27 74.65
N VAL A 1028 -27.48 -21.44 74.38
CA VAL A 1028 -28.72 -21.88 73.69
C VAL A 1028 -28.42 -22.37 72.27
N PHE A 1029 -27.47 -21.72 71.56
CA PHE A 1029 -27.01 -22.17 70.25
C PHE A 1029 -26.41 -23.58 70.28
N MET A 1030 -25.54 -23.86 71.27
CA MET A 1030 -24.83 -25.13 71.40
C MET A 1030 -25.76 -26.32 71.72
N ASP A 1031 -26.92 -26.08 72.32
CA ASP A 1031 -27.92 -27.13 72.56
C ASP A 1031 -28.67 -27.53 71.27
N CYS A 1032 -29.09 -26.54 70.47
CA CYS A 1032 -29.75 -26.79 69.19
C CYS A 1032 -28.82 -27.49 68.18
N PHE A 1033 -27.58 -26.99 68.04
CA PHE A 1033 -26.56 -27.58 67.16
C PHE A 1033 -26.33 -29.08 67.46
N ARG A 1034 -26.19 -29.45 68.74
CA ARG A 1034 -25.98 -30.84 69.16
C ARG A 1034 -27.13 -31.78 68.78
N HIS A 1035 -28.38 -31.31 68.82
CA HIS A 1035 -29.53 -32.12 68.39
C HIS A 1035 -29.52 -32.38 66.88
N ILE A 1036 -29.31 -31.34 66.08
CA ILE A 1036 -29.33 -31.44 64.60
C ILE A 1036 -28.16 -32.30 64.12
N ALA A 1037 -26.97 -32.19 64.73
CA ALA A 1037 -25.80 -33.01 64.41
C ALA A 1037 -26.08 -34.52 64.59
N ALA A 1038 -26.70 -34.92 65.70
CA ALA A 1038 -27.07 -36.32 65.94
C ALA A 1038 -28.07 -36.83 64.88
N LYS A 1039 -29.13 -36.05 64.60
CA LYS A 1039 -30.16 -36.44 63.62
C LYS A 1039 -29.66 -36.47 62.18
N PHE A 1040 -28.66 -35.66 61.83
CA PHE A 1040 -27.98 -35.74 60.54
C PHE A 1040 -27.21 -37.06 60.39
N SER A 1041 -26.45 -37.47 61.41
CA SER A 1041 -25.72 -38.75 61.41
C SER A 1041 -26.67 -39.95 61.27
N ASP A 1042 -27.78 -39.97 62.02
CA ASP A 1042 -28.80 -41.04 61.93
C ASP A 1042 -29.33 -41.21 60.50
N LEU A 1043 -29.67 -40.09 59.83
CA LEU A 1043 -30.22 -40.08 58.48
C LEU A 1043 -29.18 -40.51 57.45
N TYR A 1044 -27.91 -40.10 57.62
CA TYR A 1044 -26.84 -40.47 56.69
C TYR A 1044 -26.58 -41.97 56.70
N TYR A 1045 -26.44 -42.53 57.90
CA TYR A 1045 -26.26 -43.98 58.10
C TYR A 1045 -27.43 -44.78 57.51
N LYS A 1046 -28.68 -44.42 57.85
CA LYS A 1046 -29.87 -45.19 57.46
C LYS A 1046 -30.11 -45.26 55.96
N PHE A 1047 -29.92 -44.16 55.22
CA PHE A 1047 -30.30 -44.08 53.80
C PHE A 1047 -29.15 -44.19 52.80
N PHE A 1048 -27.91 -43.99 53.26
CA PHE A 1048 -26.74 -43.90 52.38
C PHE A 1048 -25.60 -44.88 52.74
N GLU A 1049 -25.73 -45.70 53.78
CA GLU A 1049 -24.74 -46.73 54.15
C GLU A 1049 -23.33 -46.11 54.33
N GLY A 1050 -23.27 -45.01 55.08
CA GLY A 1050 -22.07 -44.20 55.29
C GLY A 1050 -22.20 -43.29 56.51
N GLU A 1051 -21.23 -42.41 56.72
CA GLU A 1051 -21.11 -41.57 57.92
C GLU A 1051 -21.30 -40.08 57.55
N GLY A 1052 -22.00 -39.33 58.39
CA GLY A 1052 -22.27 -37.90 58.18
C GLY A 1052 -22.18 -37.12 59.48
N GLN A 1053 -21.31 -36.12 59.55
CA GLN A 1053 -21.04 -35.32 60.74
C GLN A 1053 -21.24 -33.82 60.46
N LEU A 1054 -21.81 -33.12 61.44
CA LEU A 1054 -21.78 -31.66 61.52
C LEU A 1054 -20.76 -31.23 62.58
N ASP A 1055 -19.95 -30.23 62.28
CA ASP A 1055 -18.97 -29.67 63.20
C ASP A 1055 -18.88 -28.14 63.03
N LEU A 1056 -18.27 -27.44 63.99
CA LEU A 1056 -18.06 -25.99 63.92
C LEU A 1056 -16.61 -25.67 63.61
N SER A 1057 -16.38 -24.76 62.65
CA SER A 1057 -15.05 -24.39 62.17
C SER A 1057 -14.20 -23.66 63.21
N ASP A 1058 -14.86 -22.96 64.15
CA ASP A 1058 -14.26 -22.44 65.37
C ASP A 1058 -15.05 -23.02 66.56
N LYS A 1059 -14.31 -23.65 67.49
CA LYS A 1059 -14.85 -24.28 68.70
C LYS A 1059 -14.62 -23.44 69.96
N LEU A 1060 -13.83 -22.38 69.86
CA LEU A 1060 -13.64 -21.35 70.88
C LEU A 1060 -14.72 -20.27 70.75
N ASN A 1061 -15.05 -19.86 69.51
CA ASN A 1061 -16.14 -18.92 69.22
C ASN A 1061 -17.26 -19.54 68.34
N PRO A 1062 -18.07 -20.48 68.86
CA PRO A 1062 -19.16 -21.14 68.11
C PRO A 1062 -20.16 -20.23 67.38
N LEU A 1063 -20.36 -18.97 67.82
CA LEU A 1063 -21.25 -18.00 67.18
C LEU A 1063 -20.60 -17.24 66.00
N GLU A 1064 -19.27 -17.20 65.92
CA GLU A 1064 -18.54 -16.54 64.82
C GLU A 1064 -18.07 -17.53 63.76
N GLY A 1065 -17.83 -18.77 64.15
CA GLY A 1065 -17.51 -19.87 63.25
C GLY A 1065 -18.62 -20.21 62.24
N GLY A 1066 -18.32 -21.15 61.34
CA GLY A 1066 -19.26 -21.71 60.39
C GLY A 1066 -19.55 -23.18 60.65
N LEU A 1067 -20.73 -23.63 60.22
CA LEU A 1067 -21.13 -25.03 60.20
C LEU A 1067 -20.45 -25.77 59.04
N LEU A 1068 -19.53 -26.67 59.39
CA LEU A 1068 -18.91 -27.61 58.47
C LEU A 1068 -19.81 -28.85 58.37
N ILE A 1069 -20.12 -29.23 57.13
CA ILE A 1069 -20.83 -30.48 56.82
C ILE A 1069 -19.83 -31.43 56.19
N GLN A 1070 -19.57 -32.55 56.85
CA GLN A 1070 -18.65 -33.57 56.38
C GLN A 1070 -19.38 -34.92 56.24
N ALA A 1071 -19.08 -35.67 55.19
CA ALA A 1071 -19.68 -36.97 54.96
C ALA A 1071 -18.75 -37.94 54.21
N LYS A 1072 -19.02 -39.23 54.38
CA LYS A 1072 -18.34 -40.37 53.76
C LYS A 1072 -19.40 -41.29 53.16
N TYR A 1073 -19.26 -41.61 51.88
CA TYR A 1073 -20.12 -42.59 51.21
C TYR A 1073 -19.38 -43.92 51.08
N LYS A 1074 -19.96 -45.00 51.64
CA LYS A 1074 -19.40 -46.37 51.61
C LYS A 1074 -17.93 -46.42 52.08
N GLU A 1075 -17.00 -46.96 51.28
CA GLU A 1075 -15.61 -47.21 51.70
C GLU A 1075 -14.67 -45.98 51.55
N ASP A 1076 -15.17 -44.83 51.09
CA ASP A 1076 -14.38 -43.62 50.83
C ASP A 1076 -13.83 -42.96 52.11
N THR A 1077 -13.15 -41.82 51.95
CA THR A 1077 -12.69 -40.93 53.01
C THR A 1077 -13.75 -39.89 53.37
N LEU A 1078 -13.70 -39.35 54.59
CA LEU A 1078 -14.60 -38.29 55.05
C LEU A 1078 -14.24 -36.97 54.34
N LYS A 1079 -15.21 -36.36 53.65
CA LYS A 1079 -15.02 -35.16 52.80
C LYS A 1079 -15.94 -34.03 53.25
N SER A 1080 -15.46 -32.78 53.16
CA SER A 1080 -16.36 -31.61 53.21
C SER A 1080 -17.34 -31.66 52.05
N ILE A 1081 -18.56 -31.20 52.26
CA ILE A 1081 -19.60 -31.12 51.21
C ILE A 1081 -19.07 -30.52 49.90
N ASP A 1082 -18.21 -29.52 49.97
CA ASP A 1082 -17.63 -28.81 48.81
C ASP A 1082 -16.71 -29.71 47.94
N ALA A 1083 -16.13 -30.76 48.53
CA ALA A 1083 -15.23 -31.71 47.87
C ALA A 1083 -15.94 -33.00 47.38
N MET A 1084 -17.25 -33.14 47.59
CA MET A 1084 -18.04 -34.28 47.11
C MET A 1084 -18.50 -34.09 45.64
N SER A 1085 -18.93 -35.17 44.99
CA SER A 1085 -19.54 -35.10 43.64
C SER A 1085 -20.92 -34.41 43.65
N GLY A 1086 -21.42 -34.00 42.48
CA GLY A 1086 -22.71 -33.28 42.38
C GLY A 1086 -23.93 -34.05 42.90
N GLY A 1087 -23.96 -35.38 42.72
CA GLY A 1087 -25.01 -36.24 43.29
C GLY A 1087 -24.90 -36.35 44.80
N GLU A 1088 -23.70 -36.61 45.33
CA GLU A 1088 -23.44 -36.70 46.78
C GLU A 1088 -23.72 -35.37 47.50
N LYS A 1089 -23.35 -34.24 46.90
CA LYS A 1089 -23.70 -32.88 47.37
C LYS A 1089 -25.21 -32.72 47.51
N SER A 1090 -25.97 -33.09 46.47
CA SER A 1090 -27.42 -32.97 46.45
C SER A 1090 -28.09 -33.85 47.52
N LEU A 1091 -27.60 -35.07 47.72
CA LEU A 1091 -28.09 -35.97 48.78
C LEU A 1091 -27.72 -35.49 50.18
N THR A 1092 -26.50 -34.98 50.36
CA THR A 1092 -26.00 -34.49 51.65
C THR A 1092 -26.71 -33.22 52.08
N ALA A 1093 -26.99 -32.31 51.15
CA ALA A 1093 -27.86 -31.15 51.37
C ALA A 1093 -29.31 -31.54 51.72
N LEU A 1094 -29.86 -32.57 51.06
CA LEU A 1094 -31.21 -33.06 51.36
C LEU A 1094 -31.30 -33.76 52.73
N ALA A 1095 -30.27 -34.53 53.11
CA ALA A 1095 -30.16 -35.14 54.43
C ALA A 1095 -30.06 -34.07 55.54
N PHE A 1096 -29.32 -32.98 55.29
CA PHE A 1096 -29.24 -31.84 56.20
C PHE A 1096 -30.59 -31.11 56.34
N LEU A 1097 -31.30 -30.89 55.23
CA LEU A 1097 -32.66 -30.33 55.23
C LEU A 1097 -33.63 -31.19 56.07
N PHE A 1098 -33.61 -32.52 55.91
CA PHE A 1098 -34.43 -33.41 56.72
C PHE A 1098 -33.99 -33.47 58.20
N ALA A 1099 -32.70 -33.29 58.51
CA ALA A 1099 -32.22 -33.19 59.88
C ALA A 1099 -32.76 -31.93 60.58
N ILE A 1100 -32.74 -30.78 59.91
CA ILE A 1100 -33.36 -29.53 60.39
C ILE A 1100 -34.88 -29.72 60.62
N GLN A 1101 -35.58 -30.27 59.62
CA GLN A 1101 -37.03 -30.54 59.69
C GLN A 1101 -37.42 -31.52 60.81
N SER A 1102 -36.48 -32.28 61.37
CA SER A 1102 -36.73 -33.19 62.50
C SER A 1102 -36.89 -32.48 63.85
N PHE A 1103 -36.31 -31.28 64.01
CA PHE A 1103 -36.41 -30.48 65.24
C PHE A 1103 -37.72 -29.67 65.31
N HIS A 1104 -38.27 -29.24 64.16
CA HIS A 1104 -39.54 -28.52 64.08
C HIS A 1104 -40.33 -28.87 62.79
N PRO A 1105 -41.16 -29.93 62.79
CA PRO A 1105 -41.82 -30.42 61.58
C PRO A 1105 -43.06 -29.61 61.18
N ALA A 1106 -43.17 -29.25 59.89
CA ALA A 1106 -44.32 -28.54 59.32
C ALA A 1106 -45.49 -29.49 58.91
N PRO A 1107 -46.75 -29.01 58.81
CA PRO A 1107 -47.91 -29.85 58.49
C PRO A 1107 -47.90 -30.47 57.08
N PHE A 1108 -47.42 -29.72 56.09
CA PHE A 1108 -47.27 -30.19 54.70
C PHE A 1108 -46.06 -29.55 54.02
N TYR A 1109 -45.55 -30.23 53.00
CA TYR A 1109 -44.38 -29.87 52.20
C TYR A 1109 -44.70 -29.85 50.70
N ILE A 1110 -44.17 -28.86 49.97
CA ILE A 1110 -44.33 -28.73 48.52
C ILE A 1110 -42.95 -28.62 47.86
N PHE A 1111 -42.62 -29.53 46.94
CA PHE A 1111 -41.32 -29.64 46.27
C PHE A 1111 -41.46 -29.42 44.74
N ASP A 1112 -40.61 -28.58 44.12
CA ASP A 1112 -40.58 -28.33 42.66
C ASP A 1112 -39.23 -28.74 42.03
N GLU A 1113 -39.24 -29.79 41.21
CA GLU A 1113 -38.12 -30.38 40.45
C GLU A 1113 -36.85 -30.68 41.28
N VAL A 1114 -37.04 -31.06 42.56
CA VAL A 1114 -35.99 -31.39 43.55
C VAL A 1114 -35.09 -32.57 43.17
N ASP A 1115 -35.49 -33.37 42.18
CA ASP A 1115 -34.80 -34.55 41.68
C ASP A 1115 -34.19 -34.36 40.29
N ALA A 1116 -34.26 -33.16 39.70
CA ALA A 1116 -33.71 -32.84 38.38
C ALA A 1116 -32.17 -33.00 38.28
N ALA A 1117 -31.47 -33.01 39.41
CA ALA A 1117 -30.02 -33.20 39.50
C ALA A 1117 -29.60 -34.60 40.01
N LEU A 1118 -30.55 -35.54 40.16
CA LEU A 1118 -30.30 -36.87 40.73
C LEU A 1118 -30.33 -37.97 39.65
N ASP A 1119 -29.46 -38.97 39.80
CA ASP A 1119 -29.55 -40.21 39.04
C ASP A 1119 -30.72 -41.10 39.51
N LYS A 1120 -31.02 -42.14 38.73
CA LYS A 1120 -32.20 -42.98 38.91
C LYS A 1120 -32.24 -43.71 40.26
N ASP A 1121 -31.10 -44.22 40.73
CA ASP A 1121 -31.03 -45.01 41.97
C ASP A 1121 -31.14 -44.10 43.19
N ASN A 1122 -30.54 -42.92 43.14
CA ASN A 1122 -30.64 -41.92 44.18
C ASN A 1122 -32.03 -41.25 44.22
N SER A 1123 -32.70 -41.08 43.08
CA SER A 1123 -34.13 -40.70 43.05
C SER A 1123 -35.05 -41.74 43.71
N VAL A 1124 -34.75 -43.05 43.64
CA VAL A 1124 -35.49 -44.07 44.41
C VAL A 1124 -35.29 -43.89 45.92
N LYS A 1125 -34.07 -43.56 46.38
CA LYS A 1125 -33.79 -43.29 47.80
C LYS A 1125 -34.57 -42.06 48.27
N VAL A 1126 -34.55 -40.97 47.51
CA VAL A 1126 -35.29 -39.73 47.83
C VAL A 1126 -36.80 -39.98 47.86
N GLY A 1127 -37.35 -40.71 46.87
CA GLY A 1127 -38.76 -41.14 46.89
C GLY A 1127 -39.11 -41.97 48.14
N ARG A 1128 -38.20 -42.81 48.63
CA ARG A 1128 -38.39 -43.58 49.89
C ARG A 1128 -38.30 -42.69 51.14
N MET A 1129 -37.38 -41.72 51.20
CA MET A 1129 -37.26 -40.77 52.31
C MET A 1129 -38.53 -39.92 52.44
N ILE A 1130 -39.00 -39.35 51.32
CA ILE A 1130 -40.29 -38.64 51.24
C ILE A 1130 -41.43 -39.56 51.69
N LYS A 1131 -41.42 -40.84 51.29
CA LYS A 1131 -42.46 -41.78 51.68
C LYS A 1131 -42.49 -42.07 53.18
N GLU A 1132 -41.34 -42.24 53.84
CA GLU A 1132 -41.30 -42.44 55.30
C GLU A 1132 -41.79 -41.19 56.05
N GLN A 1133 -41.33 -40.00 55.66
CA GLN A 1133 -41.77 -38.75 56.30
C GLN A 1133 -43.25 -38.42 56.00
N SER A 1134 -43.84 -38.95 54.92
CA SER A 1134 -45.26 -38.78 54.58
C SER A 1134 -46.26 -39.37 55.59
N GLY A 1135 -45.76 -40.15 56.56
CA GLY A 1135 -46.55 -40.59 57.71
C GLY A 1135 -46.73 -39.53 58.81
N LYS A 1136 -45.96 -38.43 58.77
CA LYS A 1136 -46.02 -37.31 59.76
C LYS A 1136 -46.52 -35.99 59.17
N SER A 1137 -46.26 -35.75 57.88
CA SER A 1137 -46.59 -34.52 57.15
C SER A 1137 -47.06 -34.87 55.73
N GLN A 1138 -47.87 -34.03 55.08
CA GLN A 1138 -48.33 -34.30 53.70
C GLN A 1138 -47.27 -33.83 52.69
N PHE A 1139 -47.05 -34.56 51.60
CA PHE A 1139 -46.06 -34.18 50.57
C PHE A 1139 -46.69 -34.05 49.18
N ILE A 1140 -46.41 -32.94 48.50
CA ILE A 1140 -46.79 -32.69 47.11
C ILE A 1140 -45.52 -32.34 46.34
N SER A 1141 -45.10 -33.20 45.40
CA SER A 1141 -43.93 -32.99 44.57
C SER A 1141 -44.32 -32.65 43.13
N ILE A 1142 -43.42 -31.96 42.44
CA ILE A 1142 -43.46 -31.68 41.01
C ILE A 1142 -42.12 -32.20 40.47
N SER A 1143 -42.13 -33.13 39.51
CA SER A 1143 -40.98 -33.93 39.06
C SER A 1143 -41.30 -34.59 37.71
N HIS A 1144 -40.27 -34.78 36.86
CA HIS A 1144 -40.37 -35.56 35.62
C HIS A 1144 -39.80 -36.99 35.77
N ASN A 1145 -39.44 -37.42 36.98
CA ASN A 1145 -38.72 -38.66 37.24
C ASN A 1145 -39.65 -39.79 37.71
N ASP A 1146 -39.85 -40.80 36.87
CA ASP A 1146 -40.65 -41.99 37.16
C ASP A 1146 -40.33 -42.62 38.53
N SER A 1147 -39.07 -42.56 38.97
CA SER A 1147 -38.57 -43.20 40.19
C SER A 1147 -39.17 -42.60 41.46
N VAL A 1148 -39.43 -41.29 41.46
CA VAL A 1148 -40.10 -40.57 42.55
C VAL A 1148 -41.62 -40.69 42.41
N ILE A 1149 -42.14 -40.54 41.19
CA ILE A 1149 -43.57 -40.63 40.87
C ILE A 1149 -44.16 -41.99 41.30
N ASN A 1150 -43.43 -43.09 41.09
CA ASN A 1150 -43.88 -44.45 41.44
C ASN A 1150 -43.99 -44.73 42.96
N GLN A 1151 -43.49 -43.84 43.84
CA GLN A 1151 -43.65 -43.98 45.31
C GLN A 1151 -44.89 -43.25 45.86
N ALA A 1152 -45.55 -42.43 45.04
CA ALA A 1152 -46.72 -41.63 45.43
C ALA A 1152 -47.95 -42.50 45.75
N ASP A 1153 -48.83 -42.00 46.62
CA ASP A 1153 -50.17 -42.58 46.84
C ASP A 1153 -51.14 -42.19 45.72
N GLN A 1154 -50.90 -41.03 45.10
CA GLN A 1154 -51.70 -40.42 44.05
C GLN A 1154 -50.81 -39.73 43.01
N ILE A 1155 -51.13 -39.87 41.72
CA ILE A 1155 -50.43 -39.22 40.61
C ILE A 1155 -51.40 -38.27 39.89
N ILE A 1156 -50.94 -37.07 39.52
CA ILE A 1156 -51.77 -36.02 38.91
C ILE A 1156 -51.09 -35.50 37.64
N GLY A 1157 -51.51 -36.03 36.49
CA GLY A 1157 -51.00 -35.62 35.18
C GLY A 1157 -51.71 -34.37 34.64
N VAL A 1158 -50.94 -33.46 34.04
CA VAL A 1158 -51.48 -32.28 33.35
C VAL A 1158 -51.07 -32.33 31.88
N ALA A 1159 -52.06 -32.36 30.98
CA ALA A 1159 -51.84 -32.36 29.54
C ALA A 1159 -52.28 -31.02 28.94
N LEU A 1160 -51.39 -30.36 28.18
CA LEU A 1160 -51.73 -29.20 27.37
C LEU A 1160 -52.20 -29.66 25.98
N ASN A 1161 -53.43 -29.34 25.60
CA ASN A 1161 -54.01 -29.79 24.35
C ASN A 1161 -54.83 -28.66 23.68
N ARG A 1162 -54.33 -28.13 22.55
CA ARG A 1162 -54.94 -27.08 21.71
C ARG A 1162 -55.71 -26.01 22.53
N GLN A 1163 -54.96 -25.18 23.25
CA GLN A 1163 -55.45 -24.06 24.09
C GLN A 1163 -56.16 -24.43 25.42
N LYS A 1164 -56.04 -25.66 25.93
CA LYS A 1164 -56.48 -26.00 27.31
C LYS A 1164 -55.50 -26.91 28.04
N SER A 1165 -55.20 -26.58 29.29
CA SER A 1165 -54.60 -27.53 30.24
C SER A 1165 -55.69 -28.38 30.90
N SER A 1166 -55.66 -29.70 30.73
CA SER A 1166 -56.56 -30.65 31.37
C SER A 1166 -55.83 -31.56 32.36
N VAL A 1167 -56.47 -31.84 33.49
CA VAL A 1167 -55.90 -32.61 34.62
C VAL A 1167 -56.53 -34.00 34.69
N ILE A 1168 -55.73 -35.03 34.95
CA ILE A 1168 -56.17 -36.43 35.12
C ILE A 1168 -55.47 -36.99 36.38
N GLY A 1169 -56.21 -37.66 37.26
CA GLY A 1169 -55.70 -38.20 38.53
C GLY A 1169 -55.92 -39.71 38.68
N LEU A 1170 -54.96 -40.40 39.29
CA LEU A 1170 -54.97 -41.84 39.58
C LEU A 1170 -54.46 -42.13 41.00
N ARG A 1171 -54.95 -43.20 41.64
CA ARG A 1171 -54.63 -43.58 43.03
C ARG A 1171 -54.32 -45.07 43.15
N LEU A 1172 -53.34 -45.43 43.98
CA LEU A 1172 -52.79 -46.79 44.11
C LEU A 1172 -53.23 -47.48 45.42
N LYS A 1173 -53.09 -48.82 45.51
CA LYS A 1173 -53.37 -49.66 46.71
C LYS A 1173 -52.26 -50.71 46.92
N ARG A 1174 -52.07 -51.17 48.16
CA ARG A 1174 -50.96 -52.06 48.62
C ARG A 1174 -51.44 -53.46 49.08
N GLY A 1175 -50.50 -54.40 49.27
CA GLY A 1175 -50.71 -55.77 49.81
C GLY A 1175 -49.59 -56.22 50.76
N HIS A 1176 -49.77 -57.38 51.42
CA HIS A 1176 -48.92 -57.91 52.53
C HIS A 1176 -47.91 -58.99 52.09
N ALA A 1177 -46.77 -59.09 52.80
CA ALA A 1177 -46.08 -60.35 53.21
C ALA A 1177 -44.72 -60.03 53.91
N ALA A 1178 -44.61 -60.14 55.25
CA ALA A 1178 -43.33 -60.00 55.97
C ALA A 1178 -43.29 -60.48 57.46
N GLU A 1179 -44.34 -61.11 57.99
CA GLU A 1179 -44.62 -61.06 59.45
C GLU A 1179 -44.21 -62.32 60.26
N GLU A 1180 -43.63 -63.34 59.62
CA GLU A 1180 -43.41 -64.67 60.24
C GLU A 1180 -41.96 -64.99 60.67
N ALA A 1181 -40.99 -64.09 60.44
CA ALA A 1181 -39.55 -64.44 60.51
C ALA A 1181 -38.81 -64.15 61.83
N ALA A 1182 -39.42 -63.45 62.81
CA ALA A 1182 -38.68 -62.76 63.88
C ALA A 1182 -38.82 -63.37 65.31
N ALA A 1183 -39.34 -64.59 65.45
CA ALA A 1183 -39.93 -65.06 66.71
C ALA A 1183 -39.15 -66.16 67.48
N GLN A 1184 -37.85 -66.40 67.21
CA GLN A 1184 -37.21 -67.67 67.63
C GLN A 1184 -35.79 -67.66 68.24
N GLU A 1185 -35.09 -66.53 68.38
CA GLU A 1185 -33.65 -66.52 68.78
C GLU A 1185 -33.31 -65.77 70.10
N ALA A 1186 -34.24 -65.70 71.06
CA ALA A 1186 -34.02 -64.99 72.34
C ALA A 1186 -34.17 -65.88 73.59
N GLY A 1187 -33.10 -66.59 73.98
CA GLY A 1187 -33.01 -67.34 75.25
C GLY A 1187 -31.60 -67.88 75.54
N ALA A 1188 -31.16 -67.77 76.81
CA ALA A 1188 -29.80 -68.06 77.36
C ALA A 1188 -28.67 -67.13 76.84
N GLU A 1189 -27.56 -66.78 77.54
CA GLU A 1189 -27.10 -66.73 78.97
C GLU A 1189 -25.73 -65.97 78.99
N GLY A 1190 -25.10 -65.50 80.09
CA GLY A 1190 -25.42 -65.41 81.52
C GLY A 1190 -24.13 -65.34 82.41
N GLY A 1191 -23.98 -64.36 83.33
CA GLY A 1191 -22.93 -64.33 84.39
C GLY A 1191 -22.18 -62.99 84.66
N GLU A 1192 -21.57 -62.86 85.86
CA GLU A 1192 -20.87 -61.69 86.48
C GLU A 1192 -19.30 -61.77 86.40
N GLU A 1193 -18.41 -60.90 86.94
CA GLU A 1193 -18.41 -59.70 87.84
C GLU A 1193 -17.23 -58.74 87.41
N GLY A 1194 -16.55 -57.83 88.15
CA GLY A 1194 -16.57 -57.37 89.56
C GLY A 1194 -15.36 -56.48 89.99
N HIS A 1195 -15.60 -55.37 90.73
CA HIS A 1195 -14.68 -54.48 91.52
C HIS A 1195 -13.34 -53.93 90.91
N GLY A 1196 -12.66 -52.87 91.39
CA GLY A 1196 -12.91 -51.83 92.44
C GLY A 1196 -11.67 -50.93 92.76
N SER A 1197 -11.83 -49.93 93.66
CA SER A 1197 -10.80 -49.07 94.36
C SER A 1197 -10.03 -47.93 93.62
N GLU A 1198 -9.39 -46.91 94.27
CA GLU A 1198 -9.82 -45.96 95.34
C GLU A 1198 -8.83 -44.76 95.58
N GLY A 1199 -9.33 -43.52 95.76
CA GLY A 1199 -8.66 -42.35 96.44
C GLY A 1199 -7.42 -41.65 95.81
N PRO A 1200 -6.88 -40.54 96.41
CA PRO A 1200 -7.45 -39.63 97.42
C PRO A 1200 -7.17 -38.09 97.28
N GLU A 1201 -8.00 -37.28 97.97
CA GLU A 1201 -7.75 -35.97 98.67
C GLU A 1201 -7.39 -34.59 98.01
N GLN A 1202 -8.19 -33.58 98.42
CA GLN A 1202 -7.91 -32.15 98.80
C GLN A 1202 -7.09 -31.22 97.84
N GLY A 1203 -7.41 -29.95 97.57
CA GLY A 1203 -8.44 -28.98 98.04
C GLY A 1203 -8.19 -27.60 97.34
N ALA A 1204 -8.71 -26.42 97.70
CA ALA A 1204 -9.73 -25.95 98.66
C ALA A 1204 -10.09 -24.44 98.39
N SER A 1205 -11.04 -23.87 99.16
CA SER A 1205 -11.47 -22.44 99.31
C SER A 1205 -12.06 -21.65 98.12
N GLU A 1206 -13.31 -21.20 98.34
CA GLU A 1206 -14.19 -20.24 97.61
C GLU A 1206 -14.43 -20.45 96.10
#